data_AF-A0AAD4GUC0-F1
#
_entry.id   AF-A0AAD4GUC0-F1
#
_cell.length_a   1.000
_cell.length_b   1.000
_cell.length_c   1.000
_cell.angle_alpha   90.00
_cell.angle_beta   90.00
_cell.angle_gamma   90.00
#
_symmetry.space_group_name_H-M   'P 1'
#
loop_
_entity.id
_entity.type
_entity.pdbx_description
1 polymer ?
#
loop_
_entity_poly.entity_id
_entity_poly.type
_entity_poly.pdbx_seq_one_letter_code
_entity_poly.pdbx_strand_id
1 'polypeptide(L)'
;MAPSNNQYDIVIVGAGPVGILLSLCMSRWGYKVKHIDNRPVPTATGRADGIQPRSTEILRNLGLKRQIMAYAPAKVYDVAFWDPTPSGDGIQRTGSWPSCPRFIDTRYPFTTLVHQGKIERVFIDEIEKAGTTVERPWTITGFNNDGADKDYPVEVQLKCIDTNVIETVRTKYLYSGEGARSFVRQQLNIPIHHKDPIAYVWGVMDGVVRTNFPDIETKCTIHSDAGSIMVIPREDNMVRLYVQIASSSDADWNPRKTATAEEVQATAKKILSPYWVEWDRVEWYSVYPIGQGISERYTLDERVFMGGDACHTHSPKAGQGMNTAFHDALNMAWKLHAVETGLADRSTLSTYESERKDIAETLLSFDAKYAALFSKRRPTAGEVGEASHTTVKAGGEEDEFVATFKSSCEFTSGYGVAYKPNIFNWDATHPAQSSLFGVPGLKLKVGRAFTPSTVTRLADSNFVHLEQEVPANGAFRIFIFAGKQANTKKAISDFAANLEKERSFLSVHRRADIADVSFFERHQPHSKLFTLCLVYAEQKNKVDVDSVPKILRDYHHHIYADDIPDVRVPQAQHAAHEKLGFDVEKGGVVVTRPDSHVAVSVQLTEGSGTVDALNAYFNSFSSKQVGQDAQQSRLVTDLRPQDTEDAPYYFTFKVQCTSCRETHPNWVSFHRFEQHEIPGSRGEANFVWKCKLCQKTHSASIIAGPHAYEADEKRKAKKVIELDCRGLEFTEFKPDGEWEARGTDSSSPFTGIDLAEGEWYDYDEKAGDEVSIKEITWTVGRA
;
A
#
# COMPACT_ATOMS: atom_id res chain seq x y z
N MET A 1 -28.61 0.04 17.33
CA MET A 1 -28.50 -0.95 18.43
C MET A 1 -27.11 -0.78 19.01
N ALA A 2 -26.96 -0.71 20.34
CA ALA A 2 -25.62 -0.75 20.95
C ALA A 2 -24.96 -2.09 20.56
N PRO A 3 -23.67 -2.12 20.15
CA PRO A 3 -23.00 -3.38 19.83
C PRO A 3 -23.02 -4.27 21.08
N SER A 4 -23.25 -5.56 20.91
CA SER A 4 -23.09 -6.51 22.01
C SER A 4 -21.65 -6.42 22.53
N ASN A 5 -21.45 -6.59 23.85
CA ASN A 5 -20.14 -6.39 24.51
C ASN A 5 -18.99 -7.26 23.94
N ASN A 6 -19.30 -8.23 23.06
CA ASN A 6 -18.38 -9.24 22.54
C ASN A 6 -18.07 -9.14 21.02
N GLN A 7 -18.37 -8.01 20.37
CA GLN A 7 -17.96 -7.74 18.98
C GLN A 7 -16.69 -6.87 18.92
N TYR A 8 -15.75 -7.23 18.04
CA TYR A 8 -14.45 -6.54 17.86
C TYR A 8 -14.14 -6.32 16.37
N ASP A 9 -13.43 -5.27 16.02
CA ASP A 9 -12.95 -5.12 14.64
C ASP A 9 -11.85 -6.14 14.33
N ILE A 10 -10.99 -6.42 15.30
CA ILE A 10 -9.92 -7.40 15.17
C ILE A 10 -9.64 -8.13 16.49
N VAL A 11 -9.44 -9.44 16.40
CA VAL A 11 -8.88 -10.28 17.45
C VAL A 11 -7.44 -10.60 17.08
N ILE A 12 -6.49 -10.27 17.96
CA ILE A 12 -5.05 -10.52 17.79
C ILE A 12 -4.62 -11.55 18.82
N VAL A 13 -4.08 -12.67 18.35
CA VAL A 13 -3.59 -13.76 19.20
C VAL A 13 -2.08 -13.78 19.21
N GLY A 14 -1.46 -13.49 20.35
CA GLY A 14 -0.02 -13.46 20.55
C GLY A 14 0.55 -12.04 20.58
N ALA A 15 1.12 -11.68 21.72
CA ALA A 15 1.76 -10.40 22.00
C ALA A 15 3.28 -10.45 21.81
N GLY A 16 3.72 -11.08 20.72
CA GLY A 16 5.08 -10.88 20.18
C GLY A 16 5.18 -9.57 19.39
N PRO A 17 6.35 -9.28 18.78
CA PRO A 17 6.57 -8.02 18.06
C PRO A 17 5.54 -7.69 16.97
N VAL A 18 5.04 -8.70 16.24
CA VAL A 18 4.00 -8.52 15.22
C VAL A 18 2.66 -8.11 15.85
N GLY A 19 2.21 -8.81 16.89
CA GLY A 19 0.91 -8.57 17.52
C GLY A 19 0.85 -7.23 18.26
N ILE A 20 1.91 -6.85 18.99
CA ILE A 20 1.96 -5.57 19.70
C ILE A 20 2.00 -4.37 18.74
N LEU A 21 2.74 -4.44 17.64
CA LEU A 21 2.77 -3.34 16.67
C LEU A 21 1.41 -3.21 15.97
N LEU A 22 0.82 -4.33 15.54
CA LEU A 22 -0.50 -4.33 14.91
C LEU A 22 -1.56 -3.76 15.86
N SER A 23 -1.57 -4.23 17.11
CA SER A 23 -2.48 -3.74 18.15
C SER A 23 -2.32 -2.24 18.39
N LEU A 24 -1.08 -1.73 18.41
CA LEU A 24 -0.82 -0.31 18.60
C LEU A 24 -1.40 0.53 17.46
N CYS A 25 -1.13 0.15 16.21
CA CYS A 25 -1.66 0.86 15.03
C CYS A 25 -3.19 0.85 15.04
N MET A 26 -3.81 -0.32 15.18
CA MET A 26 -5.26 -0.45 15.16
C MET A 26 -5.94 0.32 16.30
N SER A 27 -5.37 0.26 17.52
CA SER A 27 -5.93 1.00 18.66
C SER A 27 -5.82 2.51 18.47
N ARG A 28 -4.66 3.02 18.00
CA ARG A 28 -4.47 4.45 17.75
C ARG A 28 -5.34 5.00 16.62
N TRP A 29 -5.71 4.16 15.67
CA TRP A 29 -6.60 4.55 14.56
C TRP A 29 -8.08 4.35 14.89
N GLY A 30 -8.40 3.99 16.15
CA GLY A 30 -9.77 3.97 16.69
C GLY A 30 -10.53 2.66 16.50
N TYR A 31 -9.85 1.56 16.17
CA TYR A 31 -10.48 0.24 16.06
C TYR A 31 -10.64 -0.44 17.41
N LYS A 32 -11.71 -1.22 17.56
CA LYS A 32 -11.96 -2.04 18.76
C LYS A 32 -11.16 -3.34 18.67
N VAL A 33 -10.09 -3.46 19.47
CA VAL A 33 -9.13 -4.57 19.43
C VAL A 33 -9.29 -5.48 20.64
N LYS A 34 -9.41 -6.80 20.43
CA LYS A 34 -9.20 -7.82 21.47
C LYS A 34 -7.81 -8.41 21.26
N HIS A 35 -6.89 -8.17 22.20
CA HIS A 35 -5.52 -8.68 22.10
C HIS A 35 -5.21 -9.60 23.27
N ILE A 36 -4.91 -10.87 22.97
CA ILE A 36 -4.60 -11.89 23.99
C ILE A 36 -3.17 -12.45 23.83
N ASP A 37 -2.58 -12.92 24.93
CA ASP A 37 -1.34 -13.71 24.91
C ASP A 37 -1.38 -14.77 26.02
N ASN A 38 -0.82 -15.95 25.73
CA ASN A 38 -0.86 -17.09 26.65
C ASN A 38 0.22 -17.03 27.74
N ARG A 39 1.22 -16.17 27.60
CA ARG A 39 2.25 -15.99 28.64
C ARG A 39 1.64 -15.15 29.77
N PRO A 40 1.91 -15.50 31.04
CA PRO A 40 1.36 -14.77 32.19
C PRO A 40 1.97 -13.37 32.34
N VAL A 41 3.19 -13.16 31.84
CA VAL A 41 3.91 -11.87 31.90
C VAL A 41 4.57 -11.56 30.56
N PRO A 42 4.86 -10.26 30.27
CA PRO A 42 5.73 -9.87 29.15
C PRO A 42 7.09 -10.57 29.20
N THR A 43 7.85 -10.51 28.12
CA THR A 43 9.13 -11.23 28.00
C THR A 43 10.11 -10.83 29.12
N ALA A 44 10.28 -11.72 30.09
CA ALA A 44 11.15 -11.51 31.26
C ALA A 44 12.64 -11.58 30.92
N THR A 45 13.02 -12.48 30.01
CA THR A 45 14.41 -12.71 29.58
C THR A 45 14.48 -13.00 28.08
N GLY A 46 15.44 -12.38 27.38
CA GLY A 46 15.29 -11.99 25.98
C GLY A 46 15.49 -13.06 24.92
N ARG A 47 14.67 -13.03 23.86
CA ARG A 47 14.85 -13.82 22.61
C ARG A 47 15.44 -12.96 21.49
N ALA A 48 14.83 -11.82 21.17
CA ALA A 48 15.38 -10.83 20.23
C ALA A 48 15.98 -9.61 20.96
N ASP A 49 16.83 -8.86 20.29
CA ASP A 49 17.44 -7.62 20.80
C ASP A 49 17.80 -6.59 19.71
N GLY A 50 18.13 -7.04 18.49
CA GLY A 50 18.51 -6.19 17.37
C GLY A 50 17.35 -5.51 16.65
N ILE A 51 17.38 -4.17 16.63
CA ILE A 51 16.55 -3.31 15.78
C ILE A 51 17.42 -2.72 14.67
N GLN A 52 17.07 -3.03 13.42
CA GLN A 52 17.79 -2.59 12.23
C GLN A 52 17.49 -1.12 11.88
N PRO A 53 18.31 -0.45 11.05
CA PRO A 53 18.12 0.94 10.61
C PRO A 53 16.70 1.26 10.14
N ARG A 54 16.12 0.45 9.23
CA ARG A 54 14.76 0.66 8.71
C ARG A 54 13.70 0.54 9.81
N SER A 55 13.85 -0.42 10.72
CA SER A 55 12.93 -0.58 11.85
C SER A 55 13.03 0.57 12.85
N THR A 56 14.22 1.15 13.05
CA THR A 56 14.39 2.36 13.86
C THR A 56 13.61 3.54 13.27
N GLU A 57 13.52 3.64 11.93
CA GLU A 57 12.69 4.64 11.26
C GLU A 57 11.19 4.38 11.44
N ILE A 58 10.74 3.13 11.29
CA ILE A 58 9.35 2.74 11.58
C ILE A 58 8.96 3.12 13.01
N LEU A 59 9.80 2.79 13.99
CA LEU A 59 9.59 3.12 15.40
C LEU A 59 9.62 4.65 15.64
N ARG A 60 10.35 5.42 14.83
CA ARG A 60 10.32 6.88 14.90
C ARG A 60 9.03 7.46 14.34
N ASN A 61 8.50 6.90 13.25
CA ASN A 61 7.22 7.30 12.65
C ASN A 61 6.03 6.90 13.54
N LEU A 62 6.18 5.85 14.36
CA LEU A 62 5.25 5.48 15.43
C LEU A 62 5.45 6.27 16.74
N GLY A 63 6.43 7.17 16.83
CA GLY A 63 6.71 7.96 18.02
C GLY A 63 7.37 7.21 19.19
N LEU A 64 7.81 5.96 18.98
CA LEU A 64 8.35 5.07 20.02
C LEU A 64 9.86 5.21 20.21
N LYS A 65 10.59 5.63 19.17
CA LYS A 65 12.07 5.71 19.17
C LYS A 65 12.63 6.42 20.41
N ARG A 66 12.04 7.53 20.84
CA ARG A 66 12.54 8.31 22.00
C ARG A 66 12.49 7.50 23.29
N GLN A 67 11.40 6.76 23.52
CA GLN A 67 11.22 5.94 24.71
C GLN A 67 12.18 4.75 24.71
N ILE A 68 12.40 4.13 23.54
CA ILE A 68 13.38 3.05 23.39
C ILE A 68 14.81 3.54 23.66
N MET A 69 15.18 4.70 23.12
CA MET A 69 16.51 5.29 23.32
C MET A 69 16.76 5.73 24.78
N ALA A 70 15.71 5.93 25.58
CA ALA A 70 15.85 6.27 27.00
C ALA A 70 16.42 5.11 27.83
N TYR A 71 16.35 3.87 27.34
CA TYR A 71 17.01 2.71 27.95
C TYR A 71 18.52 2.62 27.66
N ALA A 72 19.11 3.65 27.05
CA ALA A 72 20.53 3.67 26.65
C ALA A 72 20.96 2.39 25.91
N PRO A 73 20.28 2.04 24.79
CA PRO A 73 20.60 0.83 24.04
C PRO A 73 22.02 0.88 23.48
N ALA A 74 22.66 -0.28 23.34
CA ALA A 74 23.93 -0.38 22.61
C ALA A 74 23.69 -0.04 21.13
N LYS A 75 24.65 0.67 20.52
CA LYS A 75 24.59 1.08 19.12
C LYS A 75 25.78 0.53 18.37
N VAL A 76 25.53 -0.38 17.44
CA VAL A 76 26.57 -1.02 16.65
C VAL A 76 26.74 -0.27 15.34
N TYR A 77 27.83 0.48 15.25
CA TYR A 77 28.25 1.17 14.03
C TYR A 77 29.22 0.34 13.18
N ASP A 78 29.95 -0.58 13.80
CA ASP A 78 31.01 -1.36 13.18
C ASP A 78 30.94 -2.83 13.62
N VAL A 79 31.45 -3.72 12.77
CA VAL A 79 31.48 -5.17 12.96
C VAL A 79 32.91 -5.64 12.75
N ALA A 80 33.52 -6.23 13.78
CA ALA A 80 34.85 -6.80 13.69
C ALA A 80 34.82 -8.28 13.27
N PHE A 81 35.80 -8.69 12.49
CA PHE A 81 35.96 -10.06 12.02
C PHE A 81 37.26 -10.63 12.58
N TRP A 82 37.16 -11.83 13.14
CA TRP A 82 38.25 -12.55 13.76
C TRP A 82 38.36 -13.96 13.18
N ASP A 83 39.58 -14.36 12.87
CA ASP A 83 39.90 -15.67 12.28
C ASP A 83 41.13 -16.28 12.96
N PRO A 84 41.38 -17.59 12.78
CA PRO A 84 42.60 -18.22 13.27
C PRO A 84 43.85 -17.51 12.73
N THR A 85 44.84 -17.34 13.58
CA THR A 85 46.19 -16.91 13.18
C THR A 85 46.81 -17.95 12.24
N PRO A 86 47.60 -17.56 11.23
CA PRO A 86 48.32 -18.51 10.37
C PRO A 86 49.24 -19.49 11.12
N SER A 87 49.74 -19.09 12.29
CA SER A 87 50.56 -19.88 13.22
C SER A 87 49.78 -20.94 14.00
N GLY A 88 48.45 -20.88 14.02
CA GLY A 88 47.58 -21.77 14.79
C GLY A 88 47.63 -21.57 16.31
N ASP A 89 48.22 -20.49 16.81
CA ASP A 89 48.37 -20.20 18.24
C ASP A 89 47.24 -19.31 18.82
N GLY A 90 46.25 -18.94 18.00
CA GLY A 90 45.12 -18.14 18.47
C GLY A 90 44.21 -17.63 17.38
N ILE A 91 43.48 -16.56 17.73
CA ILE A 91 42.67 -15.74 16.80
C ILE A 91 43.25 -14.34 16.68
N GLN A 92 43.07 -13.72 15.51
CA GLN A 92 43.46 -12.33 15.25
C GLN A 92 42.35 -11.58 14.50
N ARG A 93 42.27 -10.26 14.71
CA ARG A 93 41.35 -9.40 13.95
C ARG A 93 41.83 -9.32 12.51
N THR A 94 40.99 -9.76 11.57
CA THR A 94 41.29 -9.70 10.13
C THR A 94 40.76 -8.43 9.48
N GLY A 95 39.75 -7.79 10.08
CA GLY A 95 39.22 -6.51 9.61
C GLY A 95 38.04 -6.02 10.45
N SER A 96 37.53 -4.84 10.09
CA SER A 96 36.34 -4.25 10.68
C SER A 96 35.52 -3.53 9.60
N TRP A 97 34.20 -3.59 9.70
CA TRP A 97 33.27 -3.09 8.68
C TRP A 97 32.12 -2.30 9.27
N PRO A 98 31.71 -1.17 8.64
CA PRO A 98 30.50 -0.48 9.05
C PRO A 98 29.29 -1.43 9.06
N SER A 99 28.58 -1.52 10.19
CA SER A 99 27.36 -2.31 10.33
C SER A 99 26.28 -1.86 9.34
N CYS A 100 26.28 -0.58 8.97
CA CYS A 100 25.47 -0.02 7.90
C CYS A 100 26.42 0.74 6.96
N PRO A 101 26.77 0.15 5.80
CA PRO A 101 27.66 0.81 4.84
C PRO A 101 27.16 2.16 4.38
N ARG A 102 28.10 3.04 4.04
CA ARG A 102 27.77 4.41 3.64
C ARG A 102 26.89 4.45 2.40
N PHE A 103 26.88 3.51 1.47
CA PHE A 103 25.99 3.61 0.29
C PHE A 103 24.50 3.48 0.63
N ILE A 104 24.14 2.95 1.80
CA ILE A 104 22.75 2.91 2.27
C ILE A 104 22.41 4.29 2.82
N ASP A 105 21.41 4.94 2.21
CA ASP A 105 20.96 6.25 2.67
C ASP A 105 19.99 6.10 3.85
N THR A 106 20.53 6.26 5.06
CA THR A 106 19.75 6.18 6.30
C THR A 106 20.25 7.17 7.33
N ARG A 107 19.33 7.69 8.15
CA ARG A 107 19.68 8.56 9.29
C ARG A 107 20.13 7.79 10.53
N TYR A 108 19.90 6.48 10.55
CA TYR A 108 20.23 5.62 11.68
C TYR A 108 21.24 4.56 11.23
N PRO A 109 22.50 4.95 10.92
CA PRO A 109 23.52 4.05 10.37
C PRO A 109 24.12 3.13 11.45
N PHE A 110 23.26 2.53 12.27
CA PHE A 110 23.62 1.63 13.35
C PHE A 110 22.50 0.64 13.65
N THR A 111 22.88 -0.54 14.13
CA THR A 111 21.91 -1.47 14.75
C THR A 111 21.71 -1.06 16.20
N THR A 112 20.46 -0.95 16.64
CA THR A 112 20.13 -0.66 18.05
C THR A 112 19.89 -1.97 18.79
N LEU A 113 20.57 -2.20 19.91
CA LEU A 113 20.50 -3.44 20.68
C LEU A 113 19.95 -3.16 22.07
N VAL A 114 18.81 -3.78 22.39
CA VAL A 114 18.12 -3.63 23.68
C VAL A 114 17.24 -4.82 23.98
N HIS A 115 17.07 -5.16 25.26
CA HIS A 115 16.22 -6.25 25.69
C HIS A 115 14.79 -6.14 25.13
N GLN A 116 14.29 -7.22 24.51
CA GLN A 116 12.94 -7.29 23.95
C GLN A 116 11.85 -6.90 24.94
N GLY A 117 11.96 -7.27 26.22
CA GLY A 117 10.98 -6.88 27.24
C GLY A 117 10.88 -5.36 27.44
N LYS A 118 11.99 -4.62 27.28
CA LYS A 118 12.00 -3.14 27.33
C LYS A 118 11.29 -2.55 26.11
N ILE A 119 11.46 -3.16 24.93
CA ILE A 119 10.74 -2.79 23.69
C ILE A 119 9.24 -3.06 23.88
N GLU A 120 8.87 -4.28 24.28
CA GLU A 120 7.47 -4.69 24.51
C GLU A 120 6.77 -3.74 25.49
N ARG A 121 7.46 -3.33 26.56
CA ARG A 121 6.91 -2.39 27.54
C ARG A 121 6.51 -1.05 26.91
N VAL A 122 7.38 -0.48 26.07
CA VAL A 122 7.08 0.78 25.35
C VAL A 122 5.84 0.65 24.47
N PHE A 123 5.67 -0.50 23.79
CA PHE A 123 4.46 -0.74 23.00
C PHE A 123 3.23 -0.88 23.88
N ILE A 124 3.30 -1.68 24.96
CA ILE A 124 2.18 -1.92 25.88
C ILE A 124 1.70 -0.61 26.49
N ASP A 125 2.61 0.24 26.99
CA ASP A 125 2.26 1.52 27.59
C ASP A 125 1.52 2.44 26.59
N GLU A 126 1.86 2.37 25.30
CA GLU A 126 1.19 3.16 24.25
C GLU A 126 -0.11 2.54 23.74
N ILE A 127 -0.24 1.21 23.78
CA ILE A 127 -1.49 0.49 23.50
C ILE A 127 -2.53 0.84 24.59
N GLU A 128 -2.10 0.84 25.86
CA GLU A 128 -2.95 1.20 27.00
C GLU A 128 -3.44 2.65 26.91
N LYS A 129 -2.56 3.59 26.54
CA LYS A 129 -2.95 5.00 26.29
C LYS A 129 -3.95 5.14 25.13
N ALA A 130 -3.92 4.22 24.17
CA ALA A 130 -4.87 4.18 23.06
C ALA A 130 -6.19 3.47 23.41
N GLY A 131 -6.35 2.97 24.65
CA GLY A 131 -7.60 2.40 25.15
C GLY A 131 -7.74 0.88 25.01
N THR A 132 -6.67 0.18 24.63
CA THR A 132 -6.65 -1.30 24.50
C THR A 132 -5.75 -1.90 25.58
N THR A 133 -6.09 -3.08 26.08
CA THR A 133 -5.23 -3.84 27.00
C THR A 133 -4.87 -5.18 26.38
N VAL A 134 -3.68 -5.69 26.69
CA VAL A 134 -3.28 -7.04 26.28
C VAL A 134 -3.62 -8.03 27.39
N GLU A 135 -4.64 -8.84 27.17
CA GLU A 135 -5.17 -9.79 28.15
C GLU A 135 -4.29 -11.03 28.26
N ARG A 136 -3.93 -11.37 29.50
CA ARG A 136 -3.05 -12.50 29.85
C ARG A 136 -3.53 -13.19 31.13
N PRO A 137 -3.27 -14.49 31.31
CA PRO A 137 -2.86 -15.45 30.30
C PRO A 137 -4.10 -16.02 29.58
N TRP A 138 -4.27 -15.68 28.30
CA TRP A 138 -5.39 -16.12 27.47
C TRP A 138 -4.89 -16.82 26.21
N THR A 139 -5.61 -17.85 25.76
CA THR A 139 -5.30 -18.60 24.55
C THR A 139 -6.53 -18.80 23.69
N ILE A 140 -6.32 -19.01 22.39
CA ILE A 140 -7.38 -19.38 21.45
C ILE A 140 -7.58 -20.91 21.52
N THR A 141 -8.83 -21.35 21.50
CA THR A 141 -9.17 -22.78 21.49
C THR A 141 -9.97 -23.21 20.26
N GLY A 142 -10.43 -22.25 19.48
CA GLY A 142 -11.15 -22.50 18.24
C GLY A 142 -11.53 -21.19 17.55
N PHE A 143 -11.75 -21.26 16.24
CA PHE A 143 -12.43 -20.20 15.49
C PHE A 143 -13.20 -20.80 14.32
N ASN A 144 -14.22 -20.07 13.85
CA ASN A 144 -14.98 -20.44 12.67
C ASN A 144 -15.40 -19.18 11.91
N ASN A 145 -15.12 -19.13 10.61
CA ASN A 145 -15.68 -18.10 9.74
C ASN A 145 -17.01 -18.63 9.18
N ASP A 146 -18.08 -18.47 9.96
CA ASP A 146 -19.39 -19.03 9.65
C ASP A 146 -20.26 -18.12 8.79
N GLY A 147 -19.89 -16.84 8.68
CA GLY A 147 -20.68 -15.82 7.97
C GLY A 147 -22.07 -15.58 8.58
N ALA A 148 -22.33 -16.06 9.80
CA ALA A 148 -23.63 -15.95 10.45
C ALA A 148 -23.97 -14.50 10.82
N ASP A 149 -22.95 -13.67 11.07
CA ASP A 149 -23.04 -12.22 11.21
C ASP A 149 -22.40 -11.57 9.96
N LYS A 150 -23.15 -10.68 9.31
CA LYS A 150 -22.72 -10.01 8.07
C LYS A 150 -21.52 -9.09 8.29
N ASP A 151 -21.47 -8.44 9.44
CA ASP A 151 -20.44 -7.46 9.77
C ASP A 151 -19.27 -8.12 10.50
N TYR A 152 -19.55 -9.07 11.41
CA TYR A 152 -18.57 -9.79 12.22
C TYR A 152 -18.59 -11.32 11.99
N PRO A 153 -18.19 -11.79 10.78
CA PRO A 153 -18.42 -13.18 10.33
C PRO A 153 -17.53 -14.23 11.02
N VAL A 154 -16.50 -13.82 11.75
CA VAL A 154 -15.57 -14.74 12.41
C VAL A 154 -15.91 -14.88 13.88
N GLU A 155 -16.29 -16.08 14.30
CA GLU A 155 -16.44 -16.45 15.70
C GLU A 155 -15.11 -16.99 16.25
N VAL A 156 -14.69 -16.51 17.43
CA VAL A 156 -13.42 -16.90 18.07
C VAL A 156 -13.70 -17.34 19.51
N GLN A 157 -13.20 -18.52 19.88
CA GLN A 157 -13.27 -19.08 21.22
C GLN A 157 -11.95 -18.87 21.93
N LEU A 158 -12.01 -18.18 23.07
CA LEU A 158 -10.89 -17.80 23.90
C LEU A 158 -11.02 -18.48 25.26
N LYS A 159 -9.88 -18.84 25.86
CA LYS A 159 -9.81 -19.46 27.17
C LYS A 159 -8.78 -18.77 28.05
N CYS A 160 -9.20 -18.33 29.22
CA CYS A 160 -8.29 -17.90 30.28
C CYS A 160 -7.61 -19.14 30.87
N ILE A 161 -6.27 -19.14 30.89
CA ILE A 161 -5.48 -20.30 31.33
C ILE A 161 -5.60 -20.50 32.85
N ASP A 162 -5.59 -19.39 33.61
CA ASP A 162 -5.60 -19.44 35.07
C ASP A 162 -6.97 -19.84 35.63
N THR A 163 -8.05 -19.28 35.07
CA THR A 163 -9.41 -19.46 35.58
C THR A 163 -10.21 -20.53 34.85
N ASN A 164 -9.73 -21.01 33.70
CA ASN A 164 -10.47 -21.85 32.75
C ASN A 164 -11.79 -21.24 32.22
N VAL A 165 -12.02 -19.94 32.43
CA VAL A 165 -13.15 -19.23 31.82
C VAL A 165 -13.01 -19.27 30.31
N ILE A 166 -14.12 -19.59 29.63
CA ILE A 166 -14.22 -19.59 28.17
C ILE A 166 -15.08 -18.39 27.75
N GLU A 167 -14.58 -17.64 26.77
CA GLU A 167 -15.26 -16.50 26.16
C GLU A 167 -15.41 -16.76 24.65
N THR A 168 -16.60 -16.52 24.11
CA THR A 168 -16.81 -16.50 22.66
C THR A 168 -17.05 -15.06 22.21
N VAL A 169 -16.29 -14.62 21.22
CA VAL A 169 -16.35 -13.28 20.63
C VAL A 169 -16.57 -13.37 19.13
N ARG A 170 -17.14 -12.31 18.54
CA ARG A 170 -17.24 -12.16 17.08
C ARG A 170 -16.36 -11.03 16.59
N THR A 171 -15.72 -11.22 15.44
CA THR A 171 -14.77 -10.27 14.88
C THR A 171 -14.88 -10.15 13.37
N LYS A 172 -14.46 -9.00 12.84
CA LYS A 172 -14.29 -8.82 11.40
C LYS A 172 -13.03 -9.54 10.91
N TYR A 173 -11.98 -9.54 11.72
CA TYR A 173 -10.68 -10.13 11.38
C TYR A 173 -10.08 -10.89 12.56
N LEU A 174 -9.41 -12.00 12.28
CA LEU A 174 -8.59 -12.74 13.22
C LEU A 174 -7.13 -12.71 12.74
N TYR A 175 -6.21 -12.29 13.60
CA TYR A 175 -4.79 -12.23 13.29
C TYR A 175 -3.97 -13.09 14.26
N SER A 176 -3.25 -14.07 13.73
CA SER A 176 -2.33 -14.91 14.50
C SER A 176 -0.91 -14.37 14.48
N GLY A 177 -0.45 -13.94 15.65
CA GLY A 177 0.93 -13.64 16.00
C GLY A 177 1.51 -14.63 17.03
N GLU A 178 0.97 -15.85 17.12
CA GLU A 178 1.32 -16.88 18.13
C GLU A 178 2.75 -17.45 17.98
N GLY A 179 3.39 -17.20 16.84
CA GLY A 179 4.71 -17.70 16.50
C GLY A 179 4.72 -19.16 16.00
N ALA A 180 5.88 -19.82 16.09
CA ALA A 180 6.15 -21.08 15.41
C ALA A 180 5.16 -22.23 15.72
N ARG A 181 4.44 -22.20 16.85
CA ARG A 181 3.44 -23.20 17.25
C ARG A 181 2.00 -22.69 17.15
N SER A 182 1.71 -21.80 16.19
CA SER A 182 0.37 -21.23 16.03
C SER A 182 -0.73 -22.29 15.93
N PHE A 183 -1.72 -22.17 16.82
CA PHE A 183 -2.95 -22.94 16.79
C PHE A 183 -3.77 -22.62 15.54
N VAL A 184 -3.87 -21.34 15.17
CA VAL A 184 -4.62 -20.91 13.97
C VAL A 184 -4.08 -21.61 12.72
N ARG A 185 -2.75 -21.62 12.54
CA ARG A 185 -2.11 -22.31 11.40
C ARG A 185 -2.41 -23.81 11.38
N GLN A 186 -2.34 -24.45 12.55
CA GLN A 186 -2.60 -25.88 12.69
C GLN A 186 -4.06 -26.21 12.38
N GLN A 187 -5.01 -25.43 12.91
CA GLN A 187 -6.44 -25.62 12.65
C GLN A 187 -6.77 -25.46 11.16
N LEU A 188 -6.09 -24.53 10.46
CA LEU A 188 -6.22 -24.36 9.01
C LEU A 188 -5.48 -25.41 8.18
N ASN A 189 -4.75 -26.33 8.81
CA ASN A 189 -3.89 -27.32 8.15
C ASN A 189 -2.89 -26.71 7.15
N ILE A 190 -2.39 -25.50 7.42
CA ILE A 190 -1.43 -24.84 6.53
C ILE A 190 -0.01 -25.35 6.84
N PRO A 191 0.68 -26.00 5.89
CA PRO A 191 2.01 -26.55 6.13
C PRO A 191 3.09 -25.46 6.18
N ILE A 192 4.22 -25.82 6.80
CA ILE A 192 5.48 -25.08 6.71
C ILE A 192 6.47 -25.90 5.90
N HIS A 193 7.01 -25.30 4.84
CA HIS A 193 8.09 -25.87 4.06
C HIS A 193 9.43 -25.47 4.68
N HIS A 194 10.19 -26.46 5.13
CA HIS A 194 11.53 -26.28 5.66
C HIS A 194 12.56 -26.43 4.54
N LYS A 195 13.47 -25.46 4.39
CA LYS A 195 14.45 -25.43 3.28
C LYS A 195 15.72 -26.25 3.54
N ASP A 196 16.17 -26.38 4.79
CA ASP A 196 17.38 -27.14 5.13
C ASP A 196 17.21 -27.96 6.43
N PRO A 197 17.60 -29.25 6.44
CA PRO A 197 17.70 -30.05 7.67
C PRO A 197 19.02 -29.82 8.45
N ILE A 198 19.92 -28.92 7.99
CA ILE A 198 21.21 -28.69 8.64
C ILE A 198 21.01 -27.96 9.98
N ALA A 199 20.92 -28.73 11.05
CA ALA A 199 20.80 -28.21 12.40
C ALA A 199 22.19 -27.85 12.95
N TYR A 200 22.64 -26.62 12.71
CA TYR A 200 23.64 -26.03 13.61
C TYR A 200 22.98 -25.73 14.95
N VAL A 201 23.56 -26.22 16.04
CA VAL A 201 23.09 -25.92 17.40
C VAL A 201 23.95 -24.82 17.99
N TRP A 202 23.28 -23.72 18.36
CA TRP A 202 23.91 -22.56 18.97
C TRP A 202 23.42 -22.41 20.40
N GLY A 203 24.35 -22.24 21.33
CA GLY A 203 24.09 -21.72 22.66
C GLY A 203 24.07 -20.19 22.61
N VAL A 204 23.09 -19.57 23.24
CA VAL A 204 23.00 -18.13 23.38
C VAL A 204 23.01 -17.80 24.86
N MET A 205 23.89 -16.89 25.26
CA MET A 205 24.03 -16.46 26.65
C MET A 205 24.05 -14.94 26.72
N ASP A 206 23.21 -14.39 27.60
CA ASP A 206 23.20 -12.99 28.00
C ASP A 206 23.82 -12.90 29.38
N GLY A 207 24.85 -12.08 29.54
CA GLY A 207 25.51 -11.93 30.82
C GLY A 207 26.52 -10.79 30.86
N VAL A 208 27.02 -10.50 32.05
CA VAL A 208 28.16 -9.59 32.23
C VAL A 208 29.41 -10.46 32.32
N VAL A 209 30.41 -10.11 31.51
CA VAL A 209 31.66 -10.86 31.42
C VAL A 209 32.84 -9.99 31.81
N ARG A 210 33.87 -10.62 32.36
CA ARG A 210 35.22 -10.09 32.44
C ARG A 210 36.07 -10.81 31.40
N THR A 211 36.85 -10.07 30.64
CA THR A 211 37.68 -10.62 29.58
C THR A 211 38.80 -9.65 29.21
N ASN A 212 39.88 -10.16 28.63
CA ASN A 212 40.87 -9.34 27.92
C ASN A 212 40.67 -9.33 26.40
N PHE A 213 39.58 -9.92 25.89
CA PHE A 213 39.23 -9.86 24.48
C PHE A 213 38.90 -8.41 24.11
N PRO A 214 39.67 -7.78 23.19
CA PRO A 214 39.63 -6.33 23.00
C PRO A 214 38.34 -5.83 22.36
N ASP A 215 37.56 -6.70 21.71
CA ASP A 215 36.33 -6.33 20.98
C ASP A 215 35.05 -6.84 21.66
N ILE A 216 35.06 -7.12 22.96
CA ILE A 216 33.88 -7.63 23.65
C ILE A 216 32.67 -6.68 23.60
N GLU A 217 32.92 -5.37 23.45
CA GLU A 217 31.90 -4.32 23.29
C GLU A 217 31.56 -3.99 21.82
N THR A 218 32.21 -4.66 20.86
CA THR A 218 31.95 -4.50 19.43
C THR A 218 31.14 -5.70 18.93
N LYS A 219 30.29 -5.53 17.93
CA LYS A 219 29.69 -6.69 17.27
C LYS A 219 30.80 -7.47 16.57
N CYS A 220 30.95 -8.75 16.85
CA CYS A 220 32.02 -9.55 16.24
C CYS A 220 31.51 -10.85 15.66
N THR A 221 32.11 -11.26 14.55
CA THR A 221 32.03 -12.64 14.06
C THR A 221 33.41 -13.26 14.23
N ILE A 222 33.49 -14.32 15.03
CA ILE A 222 34.73 -15.00 15.41
C ILE A 222 34.70 -16.42 14.83
N HIS A 223 35.75 -16.78 14.11
CA HIS A 223 36.02 -18.16 13.69
C HIS A 223 37.30 -18.65 14.37
N SER A 224 37.25 -19.85 14.91
CA SER A 224 38.40 -20.57 15.48
C SER A 224 38.34 -22.03 15.04
N ASP A 225 39.42 -22.78 15.25
CA ASP A 225 39.43 -24.24 15.03
C ASP A 225 38.50 -24.98 16.02
N ALA A 226 38.15 -24.36 17.15
CA ALA A 226 37.23 -24.90 18.14
C ALA A 226 35.74 -24.57 17.85
N GLY A 227 35.46 -23.77 16.81
CA GLY A 227 34.12 -23.31 16.43
C GLY A 227 34.00 -21.79 16.32
N SER A 228 32.76 -21.31 16.20
CA SER A 228 32.46 -19.88 16.01
C SER A 228 31.71 -19.24 17.18
N ILE A 229 31.98 -17.94 17.39
CA ILE A 229 31.20 -17.07 18.28
C ILE A 229 30.72 -15.84 17.52
N MET A 230 29.50 -15.40 17.81
CA MET A 230 29.05 -14.04 17.51
C MET A 230 28.87 -13.26 18.80
N VAL A 231 29.59 -12.14 18.93
CA VAL A 231 29.50 -11.21 20.05
C VAL A 231 28.51 -10.12 19.69
N ILE A 232 27.53 -9.89 20.56
CA ILE A 232 26.51 -8.85 20.42
C ILE A 232 26.53 -7.99 21.70
N PRO A 233 27.04 -6.75 21.64
CA PRO A 233 27.05 -5.87 22.80
C PRO A 233 25.62 -5.46 23.18
N ARG A 234 25.32 -5.43 24.46
CA ARG A 234 23.98 -5.11 24.99
C ARG A 234 24.05 -3.93 25.94
N GLU A 235 22.87 -3.44 26.31
CA GLU A 235 22.74 -2.38 27.31
C GLU A 235 23.22 -2.84 28.69
N ASP A 236 23.43 -1.90 29.62
CA ASP A 236 23.77 -2.19 31.03
C ASP A 236 25.05 -3.05 31.20
N ASN A 237 26.06 -2.83 30.34
CA ASN A 237 27.34 -3.57 30.25
C ASN A 237 27.17 -5.09 30.02
N MET A 238 26.00 -5.51 29.54
CA MET A 238 25.75 -6.90 29.19
C MET A 238 26.31 -7.21 27.81
N VAL A 239 26.65 -8.47 27.58
CA VAL A 239 26.95 -8.99 26.25
C VAL A 239 26.14 -10.24 25.99
N ARG A 240 25.75 -10.41 24.74
CA ARG A 240 25.14 -11.63 24.23
C ARG A 240 26.15 -12.39 23.39
N LEU A 241 26.39 -13.65 23.73
CA LEU A 241 27.29 -14.54 23.01
C LEU A 241 26.48 -15.66 22.36
N TYR A 242 26.51 -15.72 21.04
CA TYR A 242 26.08 -16.89 20.29
C TYR A 242 27.29 -17.79 20.08
N VAL A 243 27.28 -18.98 20.68
CA VAL A 243 28.38 -19.94 20.69
C VAL A 243 27.97 -21.17 19.91
N GLN A 244 28.75 -21.57 18.92
CA GLN A 244 28.51 -22.81 18.18
C GLN A 244 28.85 -24.01 19.07
N ILE A 245 27.88 -24.91 19.30
CA ILE A 245 28.03 -26.07 20.20
C ILE A 245 28.19 -27.37 19.42
N ALA A 246 27.40 -27.56 18.36
CA ALA A 246 27.46 -28.76 17.55
C ALA A 246 26.96 -28.50 16.13
N SER A 247 27.47 -29.29 15.19
CA SER A 247 26.96 -29.43 13.83
C SER A 247 27.02 -30.90 13.45
N SER A 248 25.90 -31.48 12.99
CA SER A 248 25.84 -32.83 12.48
C SER A 248 25.12 -32.86 11.14
N SER A 249 25.61 -33.68 10.21
CA SER A 249 24.95 -34.01 8.94
C SER A 249 24.17 -35.33 9.01
N ASP A 250 24.12 -35.96 10.18
CA ASP A 250 23.45 -37.24 10.41
C ASP A 250 21.93 -37.07 10.54
N ALA A 251 21.16 -37.86 9.79
CA ALA A 251 19.71 -37.79 9.72
C ALA A 251 19.02 -38.24 11.02
N ASP A 252 19.69 -39.08 11.83
CA ASP A 252 19.19 -39.57 13.13
C ASP A 252 19.68 -38.72 14.32
N TRP A 253 20.45 -37.66 14.06
CA TRP A 253 20.95 -36.78 15.11
C TRP A 253 19.81 -36.02 15.77
N ASN A 254 19.72 -36.06 17.11
CA ASN A 254 18.74 -35.29 17.86
C ASN A 254 19.29 -33.91 18.23
N PRO A 255 18.94 -32.83 17.49
CA PRO A 255 19.43 -31.48 17.75
C PRO A 255 18.91 -30.88 19.08
N ARG A 256 18.00 -31.56 19.77
CA ARG A 256 17.43 -31.13 21.06
C ARG A 256 18.25 -31.59 22.27
N LYS A 257 19.39 -32.28 22.08
CA LYS A 257 20.31 -32.58 23.19
C LYS A 257 20.96 -31.25 23.62
N THR A 258 20.41 -30.65 24.67
CA THR A 258 20.78 -29.33 25.17
C THR A 258 22.16 -29.36 25.83
N ALA A 259 23.01 -28.40 25.52
CA ALA A 259 24.19 -28.11 26.32
C ALA A 259 23.79 -27.30 27.58
N THR A 260 24.45 -27.60 28.69
CA THR A 260 24.39 -26.83 29.93
C THR A 260 25.06 -25.47 29.74
N ALA A 261 24.77 -24.50 30.62
CA ALA A 261 25.40 -23.18 30.56
C ALA A 261 26.93 -23.30 30.69
N GLU A 262 27.41 -24.19 31.55
CA GLU A 262 28.82 -24.46 31.79
C GLU A 262 29.52 -25.04 30.55
N GLU A 263 28.86 -25.91 29.79
CA GLU A 263 29.38 -26.44 28.52
C GLU A 263 29.46 -25.36 27.44
N VAL A 264 28.47 -24.46 27.38
CA VAL A 264 28.49 -23.31 26.46
C VAL A 264 29.64 -22.36 26.82
N GLN A 265 29.82 -22.06 28.11
CA GLN A 265 30.93 -21.25 28.62
C GLN A 265 32.29 -21.89 28.33
N ALA A 266 32.43 -23.19 28.56
CA ALA A 266 33.67 -23.92 28.29
C ALA A 266 34.03 -23.90 26.80
N THR A 267 33.05 -24.06 25.92
CA THR A 267 33.23 -23.93 24.47
C THR A 267 33.63 -22.50 24.09
N ALA A 268 32.98 -21.50 24.68
CA ALA A 268 33.32 -20.11 24.42
C ALA A 268 34.76 -19.75 24.84
N LYS A 269 35.23 -20.25 25.99
CA LYS A 269 36.61 -20.11 26.44
C LYS A 269 37.61 -20.73 25.46
N LYS A 270 37.29 -21.88 24.86
CA LYS A 270 38.15 -22.52 23.84
C LYS A 270 38.22 -21.68 22.56
N ILE A 271 37.09 -21.17 22.08
CA ILE A 271 37.02 -20.39 20.84
C ILE A 271 37.74 -19.03 20.98
N LEU A 272 37.67 -18.40 22.15
CA LEU A 272 38.30 -17.09 22.39
C LEU A 272 39.80 -17.14 22.68
N SER A 273 40.39 -18.33 22.86
CA SER A 273 41.82 -18.48 23.13
C SER A 273 42.68 -17.74 22.08
N PRO A 274 43.72 -16.99 22.49
CA PRO A 274 44.35 -16.93 23.81
C PRO A 274 43.71 -15.93 24.78
N TYR A 275 42.62 -15.26 24.41
CA TYR A 275 41.90 -14.35 25.28
C TYR A 275 41.07 -15.14 26.30
N TRP A 276 41.07 -14.69 27.56
CA TRP A 276 40.28 -15.30 28.62
C TRP A 276 38.91 -14.62 28.73
N VAL A 277 37.88 -15.37 29.11
CA VAL A 277 36.55 -14.83 29.42
C VAL A 277 35.97 -15.55 30.64
N GLU A 278 35.39 -14.79 31.55
CA GLU A 278 34.68 -15.29 32.73
C GLU A 278 33.35 -14.55 32.88
N TRP A 279 32.32 -15.22 33.38
CA TRP A 279 30.99 -14.63 33.58
C TRP A 279 30.84 -14.21 35.04
N ASP A 280 30.54 -12.93 35.26
CA ASP A 280 30.16 -12.43 36.59
C ASP A 280 28.69 -12.74 36.89
N ARG A 281 27.85 -12.68 35.86
CA ARG A 281 26.46 -13.14 35.92
C ARG A 281 25.99 -13.68 34.57
N VAL A 282 25.11 -14.67 34.61
CA VAL A 282 24.32 -15.13 33.47
C VAL A 282 22.89 -14.72 33.73
N GLU A 283 22.37 -13.78 32.94
CA GLU A 283 21.00 -13.29 33.05
C GLU A 283 20.03 -14.29 32.39
N TRP A 284 20.46 -14.86 31.26
CA TRP A 284 19.66 -15.78 30.47
C TRP A 284 20.57 -16.66 29.61
N TYR A 285 20.16 -17.90 29.39
CA TYR A 285 20.74 -18.73 28.34
C TYR A 285 19.71 -19.64 27.69
N SER A 286 19.97 -20.03 26.44
CA SER A 286 19.18 -21.03 25.73
C SER A 286 20.03 -21.73 24.68
N VAL A 287 19.67 -22.96 24.34
CA VAL A 287 20.25 -23.72 23.23
C VAL A 287 19.13 -24.03 22.26
N TYR A 288 19.26 -23.63 20.99
CA TYR A 288 18.25 -23.94 19.98
C TYR A 288 18.89 -24.37 18.65
N PRO A 289 18.25 -25.30 17.93
CA PRO A 289 18.58 -25.57 16.54
C PRO A 289 18.12 -24.42 15.65
N ILE A 290 18.94 -24.07 14.66
CA ILE A 290 18.55 -23.15 13.60
C ILE A 290 17.70 -23.92 12.59
N GLY A 291 16.42 -23.53 12.47
CA GLY A 291 15.51 -24.04 11.45
C GLY A 291 14.98 -22.91 10.59
N GLN A 292 15.00 -23.11 9.28
CA GLN A 292 14.40 -22.21 8.32
C GLN A 292 13.07 -22.77 7.83
N GLY A 293 12.02 -21.95 7.81
CA GLY A 293 10.68 -22.40 7.45
C GLY A 293 9.86 -21.27 6.86
N ILE A 294 9.02 -21.61 5.90
CA ILE A 294 8.01 -20.70 5.37
C ILE A 294 6.66 -21.41 5.24
N SER A 295 5.60 -20.73 5.65
CA SER A 295 4.24 -21.21 5.53
C SER A 295 3.76 -21.08 4.10
N GLU A 296 2.97 -22.06 3.65
CA GLU A 296 2.42 -22.07 2.30
C GLU A 296 1.46 -20.90 2.05
N ARG A 297 0.68 -20.51 3.07
CA ARG A 297 -0.34 -19.45 3.01
C ARG A 297 -0.32 -18.61 4.28
N TYR A 298 -0.56 -17.31 4.13
CA TYR A 298 -0.62 -16.36 5.25
C TYR A 298 -2.08 -15.97 5.54
N THR A 299 -2.98 -16.22 4.58
CA THR A 299 -4.44 -16.08 4.73
C THR A 299 -5.16 -17.07 3.80
N LEU A 300 -6.43 -17.37 4.11
CA LEU A 300 -7.27 -18.24 3.28
C LEU A 300 -8.51 -17.55 2.70
N ASP A 301 -8.98 -16.48 3.33
CA ASP A 301 -10.32 -15.93 3.12
C ASP A 301 -10.40 -14.41 3.30
N GLU A 302 -9.25 -13.72 3.38
CA GLU A 302 -9.17 -12.28 3.64
C GLU A 302 -9.82 -11.86 4.98
N ARG A 303 -9.99 -12.80 5.90
CA ARG A 303 -10.56 -12.59 7.25
C ARG A 303 -9.63 -13.11 8.33
N VAL A 304 -9.02 -14.27 8.11
CA VAL A 304 -8.05 -14.88 9.00
C VAL A 304 -6.64 -14.72 8.42
N PHE A 305 -5.76 -14.12 9.19
CA PHE A 305 -4.40 -13.77 8.77
C PHE A 305 -3.39 -14.25 9.80
N MET A 306 -2.15 -14.42 9.36
CA MET A 306 -1.04 -14.84 10.22
C MET A 306 0.24 -14.09 9.82
N GLY A 307 1.14 -13.84 10.76
CA GLY A 307 2.43 -13.22 10.46
C GLY A 307 3.51 -13.46 11.52
N GLY A 308 4.72 -12.94 11.25
CA GLY A 308 5.91 -13.25 12.03
C GLY A 308 6.23 -14.75 12.02
N ASP A 309 6.73 -15.26 13.15
CA ASP A 309 7.14 -16.67 13.32
C ASP A 309 6.01 -17.69 13.08
N ALA A 310 4.74 -17.27 13.02
CA ALA A 310 3.65 -18.14 12.60
C ALA A 310 3.77 -18.54 11.13
N CYS A 311 4.34 -17.66 10.31
CA CYS A 311 4.45 -17.79 8.87
C CYS A 311 5.87 -18.01 8.36
N HIS A 312 6.89 -17.49 9.05
CA HIS A 312 8.28 -17.61 8.59
C HIS A 312 9.24 -17.66 9.76
N THR A 313 10.17 -18.63 9.73
CA THR A 313 11.22 -18.77 10.74
C THR A 313 12.57 -18.73 10.06
N HIS A 314 13.51 -17.97 10.62
CA HIS A 314 14.81 -17.73 10.02
C HIS A 314 15.94 -17.90 11.03
N SER A 315 17.17 -17.89 10.51
CA SER A 315 18.36 -17.92 11.34
C SER A 315 18.49 -16.63 12.15
N PRO A 316 18.88 -16.69 13.43
CA PRO A 316 19.13 -15.50 14.23
C PRO A 316 20.40 -14.74 13.81
N LYS A 317 21.26 -15.33 12.97
CA LYS A 317 22.53 -14.73 12.52
C LYS A 317 22.36 -13.33 11.93
N ALA A 318 21.29 -13.10 11.17
CA ALA A 318 21.01 -11.80 10.55
C ALA A 318 20.16 -10.86 11.44
N GLY A 319 19.67 -11.32 12.60
CA GLY A 319 18.85 -10.53 13.53
C GLY A 319 17.53 -10.02 12.93
N GLN A 320 16.95 -10.73 11.96
CA GLN A 320 15.83 -10.20 11.17
C GLN A 320 14.43 -10.48 11.74
N GLY A 321 14.24 -11.50 12.59
CA GLY A 321 12.89 -11.95 13.01
C GLY A 321 11.97 -10.82 13.51
N MET A 322 12.39 -10.07 14.53
CA MET A 322 11.61 -8.93 15.06
C MET A 322 11.43 -7.80 14.04
N ASN A 323 12.43 -7.55 13.20
CA ASN A 323 12.40 -6.49 12.19
C ASN A 323 11.37 -6.83 11.10
N THR A 324 11.43 -8.05 10.54
CA THR A 324 10.43 -8.55 9.58
C THR A 324 9.03 -8.54 10.17
N ALA A 325 8.88 -8.92 11.45
CA ALA A 325 7.61 -8.86 12.17
C ALA A 325 7.02 -7.43 12.27
N PHE A 326 7.85 -6.40 12.47
CA PHE A 326 7.37 -5.01 12.42
C PHE A 326 6.85 -4.60 11.04
N HIS A 327 7.54 -5.05 9.99
CA HIS A 327 7.09 -4.81 8.62
C HIS A 327 5.78 -5.56 8.32
N ASP A 328 5.62 -6.80 8.76
CA ASP A 328 4.38 -7.57 8.61
C ASP A 328 3.20 -6.85 9.27
N ALA A 329 3.38 -6.43 10.53
CA ALA A 329 2.34 -5.76 11.29
C ALA A 329 1.93 -4.42 10.69
N LEU A 330 2.89 -3.58 10.29
CA LEU A 330 2.58 -2.28 9.69
C LEU A 330 1.90 -2.45 8.33
N ASN A 331 2.39 -3.37 7.50
CA ASN A 331 1.79 -3.69 6.20
C ASN A 331 0.33 -4.13 6.33
N MET A 332 0.05 -5.02 7.30
CA MET A 332 -1.31 -5.48 7.56
C MET A 332 -2.20 -4.35 8.10
N ALA A 333 -1.71 -3.61 9.09
CA ALA A 333 -2.47 -2.58 9.77
C ALA A 333 -3.05 -1.57 8.77
N TRP A 334 -2.20 -1.02 7.89
CA TRP A 334 -2.68 0.04 6.99
C TRP A 334 -3.62 -0.48 5.91
N LYS A 335 -3.47 -1.73 5.47
CA LYS A 335 -4.38 -2.35 4.50
C LYS A 335 -5.77 -2.57 5.10
N LEU A 336 -5.83 -3.07 6.34
CA LEU A 336 -7.08 -3.12 7.09
C LEU A 336 -7.67 -1.73 7.27
N HIS A 337 -6.83 -0.73 7.57
CA HIS A 337 -7.29 0.65 7.70
C HIS A 337 -7.89 1.18 6.38
N ALA A 338 -7.25 0.91 5.24
CA ALA A 338 -7.74 1.31 3.92
C ALA A 338 -9.08 0.63 3.59
N VAL A 339 -9.25 -0.65 3.94
CA VAL A 339 -10.52 -1.37 3.70
C VAL A 339 -11.63 -0.85 4.59
N GLU A 340 -11.39 -0.76 5.90
CA GLU A 340 -12.43 -0.40 6.87
C GLU A 340 -12.83 1.09 6.82
N THR A 341 -12.00 1.95 6.23
CA THR A 341 -12.35 3.35 5.94
C THR A 341 -13.05 3.53 4.59
N GLY A 342 -13.26 2.45 3.85
CA GLY A 342 -13.85 2.45 2.52
C GLY A 342 -12.94 3.02 1.43
N LEU A 343 -11.63 3.12 1.68
CA LEU A 343 -10.66 3.49 0.65
C LEU A 343 -10.36 2.34 -0.31
N ALA A 344 -10.41 1.10 0.15
CA ALA A 344 -10.01 -0.05 -0.66
C ALA A 344 -11.01 -1.21 -0.58
N ASP A 345 -11.15 -1.97 -1.66
CA ASP A 345 -11.90 -3.23 -1.63
C ASP A 345 -11.20 -4.29 -0.77
N ARG A 346 -11.99 -5.14 -0.09
CA ARG A 346 -11.44 -6.21 0.77
C ARG A 346 -10.53 -7.18 0.03
N SER A 347 -10.77 -7.41 -1.27
CA SER A 347 -9.92 -8.25 -2.12
C SER A 347 -8.46 -7.79 -2.17
N THR A 348 -8.20 -6.51 -1.91
CA THR A 348 -6.84 -5.96 -1.84
C THR A 348 -6.04 -6.48 -0.65
N LEU A 349 -6.69 -7.05 0.38
CA LEU A 349 -6.01 -7.67 1.53
C LEU A 349 -5.16 -8.89 1.10
N SER A 350 -5.48 -9.54 -0.02
CA SER A 350 -4.67 -10.61 -0.61
C SER A 350 -3.22 -10.16 -0.89
N THR A 351 -2.99 -8.86 -1.11
CA THR A 351 -1.64 -8.30 -1.29
C THR A 351 -0.77 -8.41 -0.04
N TYR A 352 -1.34 -8.64 1.14
CA TYR A 352 -0.56 -8.92 2.36
C TYR A 352 0.30 -10.16 2.17
N GLU A 353 -0.29 -11.26 1.70
CA GLU A 353 0.43 -12.50 1.46
C GLU A 353 1.47 -12.33 0.36
N SER A 354 1.07 -11.79 -0.80
CA SER A 354 1.97 -11.67 -1.96
C SER A 354 3.18 -10.76 -1.67
N GLU A 355 3.02 -9.72 -0.86
CA GLU A 355 4.12 -8.85 -0.46
C GLU A 355 4.98 -9.46 0.65
N ARG A 356 4.37 -9.98 1.72
CA ARG A 356 5.14 -10.39 2.91
C ARG A 356 5.79 -11.75 2.74
N LYS A 357 5.14 -12.67 2.03
CA LYS A 357 5.71 -13.98 1.71
C LYS A 357 6.93 -13.84 0.79
N ASP A 358 6.87 -13.00 -0.24
CA ASP A 358 7.99 -12.76 -1.16
C ASP A 358 9.23 -12.22 -0.43
N ILE A 359 9.03 -11.31 0.53
CA ILE A 359 10.11 -10.80 1.38
C ILE A 359 10.68 -11.90 2.30
N ALA A 360 9.83 -12.76 2.87
CA ALA A 360 10.28 -13.90 3.67
C ALA A 360 11.04 -14.95 2.81
N GLU A 361 10.61 -15.21 1.57
CA GLU A 361 11.32 -16.08 0.63
C GLU A 361 12.67 -15.50 0.23
N THR A 362 12.72 -14.19 0.03
CA THR A 362 13.97 -13.45 -0.25
C THR A 362 14.91 -13.53 0.93
N LEU A 363 14.42 -13.36 2.16
CA LEU A 363 15.20 -13.53 3.40
C LEU A 363 15.79 -14.94 3.50
N LEU A 364 14.99 -15.98 3.23
CA LEU A 364 15.48 -17.36 3.26
C LEU A 364 16.55 -17.62 2.20
N SER A 365 16.29 -17.15 0.98
CA SER A 365 17.23 -17.31 -0.14
C SER A 365 18.53 -16.54 0.11
N PHE A 366 18.41 -15.38 0.77
CA PHE A 366 19.52 -14.58 1.24
C PHE A 366 20.32 -15.31 2.32
N ASP A 367 19.68 -15.83 3.38
CA ASP A 367 20.35 -16.56 4.46
C ASP A 367 21.15 -17.75 3.92
N ALA A 368 20.62 -18.47 2.93
CA ALA A 368 21.31 -19.59 2.28
C ALA A 368 22.56 -19.11 1.50
N LYS A 369 22.44 -18.04 0.71
CA LYS A 369 23.58 -17.43 -0.01
C LYS A 369 24.62 -16.87 0.95
N TYR A 370 24.18 -16.17 2.00
CA TYR A 370 25.01 -15.59 3.02
C TYR A 370 25.80 -16.67 3.77
N ALA A 371 25.15 -17.77 4.18
CA ALA A 371 25.82 -18.91 4.79
C ALA A 371 26.88 -19.53 3.85
N ALA A 372 26.60 -19.65 2.55
CA ALA A 372 27.56 -20.17 1.57
C ALA A 372 28.74 -19.22 1.31
N LEU A 373 28.51 -17.91 1.23
CA LEU A 373 29.53 -16.86 1.05
C LEU A 373 30.58 -16.90 2.17
N PHE A 374 30.15 -17.00 3.43
CA PHE A 374 31.06 -17.09 4.58
C PHE A 374 31.74 -18.45 4.72
N SER A 375 31.26 -19.49 4.04
CA SER A 375 31.81 -20.85 4.14
C SER A 375 32.81 -21.21 3.03
N LYS A 376 32.74 -20.60 1.83
CA LYS A 376 33.50 -21.06 0.65
C LYS A 376 34.73 -20.24 0.26
N ARG A 377 34.75 -18.93 0.51
CA ARG A 377 35.93 -18.06 0.27
C ARG A 377 35.81 -16.83 1.16
N ARG A 378 36.78 -16.64 2.06
CA ARG A 378 36.83 -15.47 2.96
C ARG A 378 37.19 -14.24 2.13
N PRO A 379 36.31 -13.24 1.99
CA PRO A 379 36.71 -12.00 1.34
C PRO A 379 37.71 -11.28 2.25
N THR A 380 38.80 -10.81 1.66
CA THR A 380 39.86 -10.10 2.39
C THR A 380 39.37 -8.75 2.87
N ALA A 381 40.09 -8.19 3.85
CA ALA A 381 39.80 -6.84 4.31
C ALA A 381 39.89 -5.78 3.18
N GLY A 382 40.66 -6.03 2.12
CA GLY A 382 40.73 -5.13 0.96
C GLY A 382 39.47 -5.18 0.10
N GLU A 383 39.01 -6.38 -0.28
CA GLU A 383 37.90 -6.60 -1.22
C GLU A 383 36.57 -6.01 -0.70
N VAL A 384 36.28 -6.15 0.60
CA VAL A 384 35.04 -5.60 1.20
C VAL A 384 35.10 -4.08 1.35
N GLY A 385 36.30 -3.53 1.57
CA GLY A 385 36.52 -2.09 1.66
C GLY A 385 36.32 -1.42 0.30
N GLU A 386 36.91 -2.01 -0.74
CA GLU A 386 36.71 -1.57 -2.11
C GLU A 386 35.23 -1.65 -2.53
N ALA A 387 34.52 -2.73 -2.20
CA ALA A 387 33.08 -2.89 -2.47
C ALA A 387 32.20 -1.85 -1.75
N SER A 388 32.63 -1.40 -0.56
CA SER A 388 31.92 -0.40 0.25
C SER A 388 32.14 1.04 -0.25
N HIS A 389 33.22 1.29 -1.00
CA HIS A 389 33.60 2.62 -1.52
C HIS A 389 33.33 2.82 -3.02
N THR A 390 33.13 1.76 -3.80
CA THR A 390 32.92 1.86 -5.25
C THR A 390 31.49 2.33 -5.59
N THR A 391 31.37 3.63 -5.87
CA THR A 391 30.39 4.14 -6.85
C THR A 391 30.80 3.65 -8.24
N VAL A 392 29.84 3.08 -8.97
CA VAL A 392 29.99 2.57 -10.35
C VAL A 392 30.98 3.42 -11.15
N LYS A 393 32.12 2.84 -11.58
CA LYS A 393 32.98 3.47 -12.58
C LYS A 393 32.15 3.63 -13.84
N ALA A 394 32.10 4.84 -14.41
CA ALA A 394 31.39 5.08 -15.66
C ALA A 394 31.88 4.11 -16.75
N GLY A 395 31.02 3.17 -17.16
CA GLY A 395 31.24 2.28 -18.30
C GLY A 395 31.76 0.85 -18.02
N GLY A 396 31.73 0.34 -16.79
CA GLY A 396 32.07 -1.08 -16.51
C GLY A 396 30.95 -1.86 -15.83
N GLU A 397 30.81 -3.16 -16.14
CA GLU A 397 29.92 -4.08 -15.42
C GLU A 397 30.33 -4.17 -13.94
N GLU A 398 29.35 -4.13 -13.04
CA GLU A 398 29.58 -4.27 -11.59
C GLU A 398 30.02 -5.70 -11.28
N ASP A 399 31.13 -5.87 -10.55
CA ASP A 399 31.60 -7.17 -10.06
C ASP A 399 30.45 -7.87 -9.31
N GLU A 400 30.14 -9.12 -9.68
CA GLU A 400 29.07 -9.93 -9.09
C GLU A 400 29.21 -10.03 -7.56
N PHE A 401 30.45 -10.01 -7.05
CA PHE A 401 30.73 -9.96 -5.62
C PHE A 401 30.25 -8.66 -4.99
N VAL A 402 30.57 -7.51 -5.60
CA VAL A 402 30.19 -6.18 -5.10
C VAL A 402 28.67 -6.00 -5.13
N ALA A 403 28.01 -6.43 -6.22
CA ALA A 403 26.56 -6.38 -6.36
C ALA A 403 25.87 -7.25 -5.29
N THR A 404 26.36 -8.47 -5.07
CA THR A 404 25.83 -9.38 -4.05
C THR A 404 26.05 -8.82 -2.64
N PHE A 405 27.22 -8.25 -2.36
CA PHE A 405 27.54 -7.62 -1.08
C PHE A 405 26.64 -6.41 -0.77
N LYS A 406 26.45 -5.51 -1.75
CA LYS A 406 25.57 -4.35 -1.59
C LYS A 406 24.13 -4.77 -1.31
N SER A 407 23.60 -5.71 -2.09
CA SER A 407 22.27 -6.28 -1.90
C SER A 407 22.10 -6.90 -0.50
N SER A 408 23.13 -7.60 -0.01
CA SER A 408 23.16 -8.20 1.33
C SER A 408 23.04 -7.15 2.44
N CYS A 409 23.78 -6.05 2.33
CA CYS A 409 23.75 -4.98 3.32
C CYS A 409 22.43 -4.21 3.28
N GLU A 410 21.89 -3.93 2.08
CA GLU A 410 20.57 -3.33 1.95
C GLU A 410 19.52 -4.20 2.64
N PHE A 411 19.53 -5.51 2.38
CA PHE A 411 18.57 -6.44 2.96
C PHE A 411 18.66 -6.51 4.48
N THR A 412 19.85 -6.72 5.04
CA THR A 412 20.06 -6.80 6.49
C THR A 412 19.73 -5.50 7.22
N SER A 413 19.91 -4.34 6.58
CA SER A 413 19.50 -3.04 7.14
C SER A 413 17.98 -2.80 7.13
N GLY A 414 17.23 -3.62 6.40
CA GLY A 414 15.80 -3.50 6.12
C GLY A 414 15.44 -2.57 4.95
N TYR A 415 16.39 -1.84 4.36
CA TYR A 415 16.17 -1.02 3.15
C TYR A 415 16.13 -1.87 1.86
N GLY A 416 16.50 -3.15 1.94
CA GLY A 416 16.39 -4.13 0.86
C GLY A 416 14.96 -4.60 0.57
N VAL A 417 13.99 -4.25 1.42
CA VAL A 417 12.57 -4.55 1.16
C VAL A 417 12.11 -3.80 -0.08
N ALA A 418 11.72 -4.55 -1.11
CA ALA A 418 11.21 -4.06 -2.37
C ALA A 418 10.00 -4.90 -2.76
N TYR A 419 8.80 -4.33 -2.70
CA TYR A 419 7.59 -5.03 -3.11
C TYR A 419 7.48 -5.08 -4.63
N LYS A 420 7.07 -6.24 -5.15
CA LYS A 420 6.75 -6.44 -6.56
C LYS A 420 5.50 -5.62 -6.97
N PRO A 421 5.32 -5.38 -8.28
CA PRO A 421 4.11 -4.73 -8.79
C PRO A 421 2.83 -5.43 -8.33
N ASN A 422 1.85 -4.63 -7.94
CA ASN A 422 0.49 -5.04 -7.59
C ASN A 422 -0.42 -3.79 -7.59
N ILE A 423 -1.65 -3.91 -7.11
CA ILE A 423 -2.61 -2.79 -7.11
C ILE A 423 -2.17 -1.56 -6.31
N PHE A 424 -1.23 -1.70 -5.37
CA PHE A 424 -0.65 -0.59 -4.60
C PHE A 424 0.72 -0.15 -5.14
N ASN A 425 1.44 -1.01 -5.84
CA ASN A 425 2.80 -0.74 -6.33
C ASN A 425 2.73 -0.67 -7.86
N TRP A 426 2.68 0.56 -8.38
CA TRP A 426 2.49 0.80 -9.82
C TRP A 426 3.67 0.31 -10.66
N ASP A 427 3.34 -0.29 -11.80
CA ASP A 427 4.26 -0.55 -12.91
C ASP A 427 3.51 -0.38 -14.24
N ALA A 428 4.19 -0.64 -15.37
CA ALA A 428 3.58 -0.53 -16.68
C ALA A 428 2.40 -1.49 -16.91
N THR A 429 2.25 -2.56 -16.11
CA THR A 429 1.12 -3.51 -16.20
C THR A 429 -0.07 -3.16 -15.32
N HIS A 430 0.04 -2.10 -14.51
CA HIS A 430 -0.99 -1.67 -13.57
C HIS A 430 -2.31 -1.27 -14.28
N PRO A 431 -3.50 -1.49 -13.70
CA PRO A 431 -4.76 -1.12 -14.35
C PRO A 431 -4.88 0.38 -14.67
N ALA A 432 -4.30 1.22 -13.81
CA ALA A 432 -4.18 2.66 -14.06
C ALA A 432 -3.05 2.97 -15.05
N GLN A 433 -3.40 3.59 -16.17
CA GLN A 433 -2.49 3.96 -17.25
C GLN A 433 -2.56 5.46 -17.54
N SER A 434 -1.40 6.10 -17.71
CA SER A 434 -1.26 7.51 -18.06
C SER A 434 0.14 7.76 -18.62
N SER A 435 0.25 8.64 -19.61
CA SER A 435 1.55 9.11 -20.13
C SER A 435 2.34 9.94 -19.11
N LEU A 436 1.69 10.36 -18.02
CA LEU A 436 2.31 11.13 -16.94
C LEU A 436 2.94 10.23 -15.85
N PHE A 437 2.70 8.92 -15.87
CA PHE A 437 3.45 7.99 -15.04
C PHE A 437 4.89 7.83 -15.54
N GLY A 438 5.78 7.35 -14.68
CA GLY A 438 7.18 7.11 -15.06
C GLY A 438 7.96 8.42 -15.29
N VAL A 439 7.94 9.31 -14.30
CA VAL A 439 8.63 10.62 -14.33
C VAL A 439 10.10 10.44 -14.79
N PRO A 440 10.53 11.08 -15.90
CA PRO A 440 11.89 10.96 -16.40
C PRO A 440 12.94 11.40 -15.36
N GLY A 441 14.03 10.65 -15.25
CA GLY A 441 15.15 10.98 -14.34
C GLY A 441 14.94 10.58 -12.87
N LEU A 442 13.75 10.10 -12.50
CA LEU A 442 13.42 9.75 -11.12
C LEU A 442 14.26 8.57 -10.61
N LYS A 443 14.85 8.73 -9.42
CA LYS A 443 15.69 7.72 -8.75
C LYS A 443 14.93 6.91 -7.69
N LEU A 444 13.72 7.35 -7.31
CA LEU A 444 12.82 6.61 -6.44
C LEU A 444 12.33 5.34 -7.13
N LYS A 445 12.39 4.21 -6.41
CA LYS A 445 11.93 2.91 -6.90
C LYS A 445 10.60 2.56 -6.24
N VAL A 446 9.57 2.32 -7.05
CA VAL A 446 8.28 1.80 -6.56
C VAL A 446 8.51 0.50 -5.78
N GLY A 447 7.75 0.32 -4.71
CA GLY A 447 7.85 -0.82 -3.80
C GLY A 447 8.98 -0.73 -2.78
N ARG A 448 9.91 0.24 -2.87
CA ARG A 448 10.96 0.49 -1.86
C ARG A 448 10.58 1.62 -0.90
N ALA A 449 11.24 1.68 0.25
CA ALA A 449 11.09 2.79 1.19
C ALA A 449 11.45 4.13 0.54
N PHE A 450 10.71 5.19 0.89
CA PHE A 450 11.01 6.55 0.43
C PHE A 450 12.42 6.98 0.88
N THR A 451 13.19 7.53 -0.06
CA THR A 451 14.58 7.94 0.20
C THR A 451 14.60 9.12 1.18
N PRO A 452 15.45 9.08 2.23
CA PRO A 452 15.60 10.18 3.16
C PRO A 452 15.87 11.52 2.49
N SER A 453 15.21 12.60 2.91
CA SER A 453 15.44 13.93 2.34
C SER A 453 15.25 15.01 3.39
N THR A 454 16.19 15.95 3.47
CA THR A 454 16.14 17.06 4.44
C THR A 454 15.74 18.35 3.73
N VAL A 455 14.81 19.08 4.32
CA VAL A 455 14.25 20.33 3.79
C VAL A 455 13.98 21.32 4.93
N THR A 456 13.73 22.58 4.61
CA THR A 456 13.27 23.57 5.58
C THR A 456 11.74 23.64 5.59
N ARG A 457 11.11 23.43 6.74
CA ARG A 457 9.67 23.67 6.92
C ARG A 457 9.39 25.16 6.99
N LEU A 458 8.48 25.67 6.16
CA LEU A 458 8.23 27.12 6.07
C LEU A 458 7.51 27.68 7.29
N ALA A 459 6.62 26.91 7.91
CA ALA A 459 5.82 27.36 9.04
C ALA A 459 6.65 27.84 10.24
N ASP A 460 7.84 27.27 10.47
CA ASP A 460 8.67 27.55 11.65
C ASP A 460 10.18 27.57 11.36
N SER A 461 10.58 27.51 10.09
CA SER A 461 11.99 27.49 9.66
C SER A 461 12.83 26.31 10.19
N ASN A 462 12.19 25.26 10.73
CA ASN A 462 12.93 24.10 11.23
C ASN A 462 13.44 23.25 10.07
N PHE A 463 14.66 22.74 10.21
CA PHE A 463 15.17 21.69 9.33
C PHE A 463 14.52 20.37 9.71
N VAL A 464 13.90 19.75 8.73
CA VAL A 464 13.07 18.56 8.93
C VAL A 464 13.43 17.50 7.90
N HIS A 465 13.07 16.27 8.21
CA HIS A 465 13.31 15.15 7.33
C HIS A 465 11.97 14.60 6.81
N LEU A 466 11.75 14.71 5.51
CA LEU A 466 10.45 14.51 4.85
C LEU A 466 9.80 13.17 5.19
N GLU A 467 10.58 12.10 5.22
CA GLU A 467 10.14 10.74 5.51
C GLU A 467 9.71 10.51 6.98
N GLN A 468 9.92 11.51 7.85
CA GLN A 468 9.54 11.51 9.27
C GLN A 468 8.51 12.57 9.65
N GLU A 469 8.14 13.46 8.72
CA GLU A 469 7.25 14.58 9.03
C GLU A 469 5.80 14.13 9.24
N VAL A 470 5.37 13.08 8.53
CA VAL A 470 4.04 12.49 8.69
C VAL A 470 4.15 11.19 9.50
N PRO A 471 3.59 11.13 10.71
CA PRO A 471 3.65 9.93 11.55
C PRO A 471 2.88 8.76 10.93
N ALA A 472 3.08 7.54 11.43
CA ALA A 472 2.33 6.35 11.00
C ALA A 472 0.85 6.42 11.46
N ASN A 473 0.06 7.23 10.75
CA ASN A 473 -1.33 7.58 11.05
C ASN A 473 -2.33 6.96 10.06
N GLY A 474 -1.91 5.96 9.26
CA GLY A 474 -2.77 5.28 8.29
C GLY A 474 -2.94 6.01 6.95
N ALA A 475 -2.47 7.25 6.79
CA ALA A 475 -2.64 8.00 5.54
C ALA A 475 -1.58 7.70 4.49
N PHE A 476 -1.97 7.74 3.22
CA PHE A 476 -1.06 7.91 2.09
C PHE A 476 -0.44 9.32 2.15
N ARG A 477 0.83 9.45 1.76
CA ARG A 477 1.48 10.76 1.64
C ARG A 477 1.63 11.10 0.16
N ILE A 478 1.18 12.29 -0.20
CA ILE A 478 1.29 12.86 -1.54
C ILE A 478 2.36 13.95 -1.48
N PHE A 479 3.59 13.61 -1.86
CA PHE A 479 4.68 14.58 -1.92
C PHE A 479 4.68 15.26 -3.29
N ILE A 480 4.42 16.56 -3.30
CA ILE A 480 4.39 17.43 -4.46
C ILE A 480 5.72 18.19 -4.47
N PHE A 481 6.69 17.68 -5.23
CA PHE A 481 7.93 18.39 -5.53
C PHE A 481 7.61 19.40 -6.61
N ALA A 482 7.30 20.63 -6.23
CA ALA A 482 6.71 21.65 -7.10
C ALA A 482 7.72 22.35 -8.02
N GLY A 483 9.01 22.04 -7.94
CA GLY A 483 10.04 22.79 -8.68
C GLY A 483 10.09 24.26 -8.27
N LYS A 484 10.56 25.13 -9.16
CA LYS A 484 10.62 26.58 -8.93
C LYS A 484 9.24 27.20 -9.01
N GLN A 485 8.86 27.90 -7.95
CA GLN A 485 7.52 28.47 -7.79
C GLN A 485 7.12 29.42 -8.93
N ALA A 486 8.07 30.19 -9.46
CA ALA A 486 7.83 31.11 -10.58
C ALA A 486 7.33 30.38 -11.85
N ASN A 487 7.74 29.13 -12.06
CA ASN A 487 7.47 28.36 -13.26
C ASN A 487 6.27 27.43 -13.10
N THR A 488 5.95 27.00 -11.87
CA THR A 488 4.90 26.01 -11.62
C THR A 488 3.64 26.58 -10.99
N LYS A 489 3.53 27.92 -10.86
CA LYS A 489 2.36 28.58 -10.27
C LYS A 489 1.03 28.12 -10.88
N LYS A 490 0.96 28.01 -12.21
CA LYS A 490 -0.24 27.53 -12.91
C LYS A 490 -0.51 26.05 -12.64
N ALA A 491 0.49 25.18 -12.78
CA ALA A 491 0.35 23.76 -12.50
C ALA A 491 -0.10 23.47 -11.05
N ILE A 492 0.42 24.21 -10.07
CA ILE A 492 -0.01 24.08 -8.66
C ILE A 492 -1.43 24.59 -8.45
N SER A 493 -1.82 25.69 -9.10
CA SER A 493 -3.20 26.19 -9.07
C SER A 493 -4.18 25.19 -9.69
N ASP A 494 -3.82 24.63 -10.85
CA ASP A 494 -4.65 23.65 -11.55
C ASP A 494 -4.74 22.34 -10.75
N PHE A 495 -3.63 21.86 -10.17
CA PHE A 495 -3.62 20.71 -9.26
C PHE A 495 -4.56 20.91 -8.08
N ALA A 496 -4.48 22.07 -7.42
CA ALA A 496 -5.36 22.41 -6.30
C ALA A 496 -6.85 22.46 -6.69
N ALA A 497 -7.18 23.12 -7.80
CA ALA A 497 -8.56 23.20 -8.29
C ALA A 497 -9.12 21.80 -8.65
N ASN A 498 -8.30 20.93 -9.22
CA ASN A 498 -8.72 19.57 -9.56
C ASN A 498 -8.84 18.65 -8.33
N LEU A 499 -8.09 18.88 -7.26
CA LEU A 499 -8.30 18.20 -5.97
C LEU A 499 -9.65 18.57 -5.34
N GLU A 500 -10.17 19.77 -5.60
CA GLU A 500 -11.46 20.21 -5.04
C GLU A 500 -12.68 19.65 -5.78
N LYS A 501 -12.51 19.13 -7.01
CA LYS A 501 -13.58 18.46 -7.77
C LYS A 501 -14.21 17.32 -6.96
N GLU A 502 -15.52 17.15 -7.09
CA GLU A 502 -16.33 16.23 -6.27
C GLU A 502 -15.82 14.78 -6.31
N ARG A 503 -15.42 14.32 -7.50
CA ARG A 503 -14.91 12.95 -7.70
C ARG A 503 -13.39 12.81 -7.57
N SER A 504 -12.65 13.81 -7.09
CA SER A 504 -11.22 13.64 -6.86
C SER A 504 -10.97 12.58 -5.77
N PHE A 505 -9.80 11.91 -5.81
CA PHE A 505 -9.42 10.93 -4.78
C PHE A 505 -9.43 11.54 -3.37
N LEU A 506 -9.23 12.85 -3.25
CA LEU A 506 -9.28 13.56 -1.97
C LEU A 506 -10.73 13.87 -1.55
N SER A 507 -11.56 14.36 -2.46
CA SER A 507 -12.95 14.79 -2.18
C SER A 507 -13.87 13.61 -1.87
N VAL A 508 -13.73 12.48 -2.55
CA VAL A 508 -14.51 11.25 -2.32
C VAL A 508 -14.28 10.68 -0.89
N HIS A 509 -13.11 10.96 -0.34
CA HIS A 509 -12.70 10.59 1.02
C HIS A 509 -12.57 11.79 1.95
N ARG A 510 -13.28 12.88 1.65
CA ARG A 510 -13.32 14.07 2.51
C ARG A 510 -13.93 13.68 3.86
N ARG A 511 -13.31 14.17 4.94
CA ARG A 511 -13.82 13.91 6.29
C ARG A 511 -15.13 14.66 6.52
N ALA A 512 -16.09 14.00 7.16
CA ALA A 512 -17.43 14.57 7.38
C ALA A 512 -17.43 15.75 8.35
N ASP A 513 -16.47 15.78 9.27
CA ASP A 513 -16.30 16.79 10.32
C ASP A 513 -15.39 17.96 9.88
N ILE A 514 -15.19 18.17 8.57
CA ILE A 514 -14.24 19.17 8.03
C ILE A 514 -14.49 20.59 8.57
N ALA A 515 -15.75 20.96 8.85
CA ALA A 515 -16.12 22.25 9.40
C ALA A 515 -15.62 22.49 10.83
N ASP A 516 -15.40 21.42 11.60
CA ASP A 516 -14.99 21.45 13.00
C ASP A 516 -13.48 21.19 13.17
N VAL A 517 -12.76 21.00 12.06
CA VAL A 517 -11.33 20.70 12.09
C VAL A 517 -10.56 21.93 12.54
N SER A 518 -9.80 21.75 13.62
CA SER A 518 -8.89 22.78 14.12
C SER A 518 -7.90 23.22 13.05
N PHE A 519 -7.64 24.52 12.99
CA PHE A 519 -6.52 25.06 12.21
C PHE A 519 -5.19 24.38 12.53
N PHE A 520 -5.03 23.86 13.76
CA PHE A 520 -3.82 23.15 14.20
C PHE A 520 -3.81 21.65 13.84
N GLU A 521 -4.81 21.13 13.14
CA GLU A 521 -4.75 19.79 12.55
C GLU A 521 -3.62 19.76 11.51
N ARG A 522 -2.52 19.12 11.89
CA ARG A 522 -1.27 19.19 11.14
C ARG A 522 -1.25 18.33 9.89
N HIS A 523 -1.85 17.14 9.95
CA HIS A 523 -1.57 16.07 8.99
C HIS A 523 -2.76 15.76 8.06
N GLN A 524 -3.98 15.89 8.57
CA GLN A 524 -5.19 15.38 7.91
C GLN A 524 -6.36 16.39 7.93
N PRO A 525 -6.17 17.66 7.49
CA PRO A 525 -7.22 18.67 7.51
C PRO A 525 -8.41 18.33 6.60
N HIS A 526 -8.18 17.68 5.45
CA HIS A 526 -9.23 17.38 4.46
C HIS A 526 -9.71 15.93 4.47
N SER A 527 -8.81 14.98 4.76
CA SER A 527 -9.10 13.56 4.76
C SER A 527 -8.23 12.84 5.77
N LYS A 528 -8.79 11.84 6.47
CA LYS A 528 -8.04 10.94 7.36
C LYS A 528 -7.16 9.94 6.61
N LEU A 529 -7.25 9.92 5.27
CA LEU A 529 -6.55 8.96 4.41
C LEU A 529 -5.40 9.56 3.61
N PHE A 530 -5.30 10.89 3.54
CA PHE A 530 -4.33 11.58 2.70
C PHE A 530 -3.67 12.76 3.41
N THR A 531 -2.34 12.82 3.33
CA THR A 531 -1.56 13.99 3.74
C THR A 531 -0.82 14.56 2.53
N LEU A 532 -1.03 15.84 2.25
CA LEU A 532 -0.36 16.56 1.17
C LEU A 532 0.90 17.25 1.71
N CYS A 533 2.02 17.11 0.99
CA CYS A 533 3.31 17.68 1.34
C CYS A 533 3.87 18.45 0.14
N LEU A 534 4.00 19.77 0.24
CA LEU A 534 4.44 20.64 -0.87
C LEU A 534 5.90 21.07 -0.67
N VAL A 535 6.78 20.78 -1.62
CA VAL A 535 8.21 21.10 -1.55
C VAL A 535 8.59 21.97 -2.75
N TYR A 536 9.02 23.21 -2.52
CA TYR A 536 9.53 24.10 -3.57
C TYR A 536 11.05 24.00 -3.72
N ALA A 537 11.54 23.99 -4.97
CA ALA A 537 12.95 24.11 -5.30
C ALA A 537 13.39 25.58 -5.23
N GLU A 538 13.34 26.17 -4.02
CA GLU A 538 13.64 27.57 -3.78
C GLU A 538 14.27 27.77 -2.40
N GLN A 539 14.93 28.91 -2.21
CA GLN A 539 15.32 29.34 -0.86
C GLN A 539 14.09 29.70 -0.04
N LYS A 540 14.05 29.35 1.26
CA LYS A 540 12.86 29.58 2.10
C LYS A 540 12.31 31.01 2.04
N ASN A 541 13.18 32.02 2.02
CA ASN A 541 12.80 33.44 2.02
C ASN A 541 12.26 33.93 0.67
N LYS A 542 12.34 33.10 -0.36
CA LYS A 542 11.85 33.40 -1.72
C LYS A 542 10.52 32.71 -2.04
N VAL A 543 10.05 31.81 -1.17
CA VAL A 543 8.76 31.16 -1.35
C VAL A 543 7.64 32.12 -0.94
N ASP A 544 6.79 32.49 -1.89
CA ASP A 544 5.58 33.27 -1.68
C ASP A 544 4.44 32.33 -1.20
N VAL A 545 4.33 32.16 0.12
CA VAL A 545 3.31 31.30 0.75
C VAL A 545 1.88 31.83 0.50
N ASP A 546 1.71 33.13 0.33
CA ASP A 546 0.41 33.75 0.08
C ASP A 546 -0.13 33.47 -1.32
N SER A 547 0.73 33.04 -2.24
CA SER A 547 0.32 32.55 -3.57
C SER A 547 -0.09 31.07 -3.58
N VAL A 548 0.17 30.30 -2.51
CA VAL A 548 -0.16 28.87 -2.45
C VAL A 548 -1.68 28.67 -2.34
N PRO A 549 -2.33 27.88 -3.20
CA PRO A 549 -3.77 27.65 -3.14
C PRO A 549 -4.26 27.16 -1.77
N LYS A 550 -5.47 27.56 -1.38
CA LYS A 550 -5.99 27.34 -0.02
C LYS A 550 -5.92 25.87 0.43
N ILE A 551 -6.37 24.93 -0.41
CA ILE A 551 -6.37 23.50 -0.07
C ILE A 551 -4.99 22.96 0.29
N LEU A 552 -3.92 23.49 -0.31
CA LEU A 552 -2.54 23.15 0.03
C LEU A 552 -2.04 23.96 1.23
N ARG A 553 -2.46 25.22 1.35
CA ARG A 553 -2.11 26.11 2.47
C ARG A 553 -2.64 25.62 3.81
N ASP A 554 -3.78 24.92 3.82
CA ASP A 554 -4.31 24.31 5.05
C ASP A 554 -3.31 23.28 5.63
N TYR A 555 -2.47 22.66 4.78
CA TYR A 555 -1.31 21.84 5.19
C TYR A 555 -0.06 22.69 5.48
N HIS A 556 -0.21 23.87 6.10
CA HIS A 556 0.89 24.83 6.33
C HIS A 556 2.14 24.24 7.00
N HIS A 557 2.00 23.26 7.88
CA HIS A 557 3.11 22.52 8.49
C HIS A 557 3.83 21.54 7.54
N HIS A 558 3.30 21.34 6.35
CA HIS A 558 3.82 20.47 5.31
C HIS A 558 4.11 21.21 4.01
N ILE A 559 4.44 22.50 4.13
CA ILE A 559 5.03 23.30 3.05
C ILE A 559 6.52 23.51 3.37
N TYR A 560 7.37 23.21 2.39
CA TYR A 560 8.81 23.15 2.56
C TYR A 560 9.56 23.88 1.45
N ALA A 561 10.76 24.33 1.78
CA ALA A 561 11.79 24.77 0.83
C ALA A 561 12.93 23.76 0.78
N ASP A 562 13.35 23.42 -0.43
CA ASP A 562 14.53 22.60 -0.70
C ASP A 562 15.77 23.48 -0.82
N ASP A 563 16.25 23.94 0.33
CA ASP A 563 17.39 24.86 0.46
C ASP A 563 18.49 24.31 1.37
N ILE A 564 18.46 23.01 1.65
CA ILE A 564 19.41 22.32 2.52
C ILE A 564 20.37 21.46 1.67
N PRO A 565 21.69 21.69 1.75
CA PRO A 565 22.67 20.84 1.09
C PRO A 565 22.63 19.40 1.61
N ASP A 566 22.88 18.44 0.72
CA ASP A 566 23.00 17.03 1.07
C ASP A 566 24.36 16.48 0.63
N VAL A 567 25.05 15.80 1.55
CA VAL A 567 26.37 15.20 1.33
C VAL A 567 26.38 14.13 0.22
N ARG A 568 25.22 13.57 -0.13
CA ARG A 568 25.04 12.59 -1.22
C ARG A 568 25.07 13.23 -2.60
N VAL A 569 24.67 14.49 -2.68
CA VAL A 569 24.59 15.27 -3.91
C VAL A 569 25.24 16.64 -3.66
N PRO A 570 26.55 16.69 -3.38
CA PRO A 570 27.22 17.90 -2.88
C PRO A 570 27.23 19.07 -3.88
N GLN A 571 26.93 18.80 -5.16
CA GLN A 571 26.85 19.79 -6.22
C GLN A 571 25.41 20.27 -6.50
N ALA A 572 24.41 19.65 -5.87
CA ALA A 572 23.01 20.02 -6.05
C ALA A 572 22.73 21.38 -5.39
N GLN A 573 21.96 22.22 -6.09
CA GLN A 573 21.43 23.47 -5.53
C GLN A 573 20.15 23.21 -4.74
N HIS A 574 19.35 22.24 -5.18
CA HIS A 574 18.10 21.80 -4.55
C HIS A 574 18.20 20.30 -4.29
N ALA A 575 18.81 19.97 -3.16
CA ALA A 575 19.30 18.63 -2.90
C ALA A 575 18.20 17.58 -2.84
N ALA A 576 17.03 17.88 -2.28
CA ALA A 576 15.92 16.93 -2.24
C ALA A 576 15.37 16.62 -3.64
N HIS A 577 15.16 17.63 -4.49
CA HIS A 577 14.70 17.43 -5.88
C HIS A 577 15.72 16.62 -6.68
N GLU A 578 16.98 17.05 -6.70
CA GLU A 578 18.03 16.43 -7.52
C GLU A 578 18.46 15.04 -7.02
N LYS A 579 18.44 14.81 -5.70
CA LYS A 579 18.70 13.49 -5.12
C LYS A 579 17.61 12.49 -5.48
N LEU A 580 16.35 12.93 -5.51
CA LEU A 580 15.23 12.08 -5.88
C LEU A 580 15.05 11.96 -7.40
N GLY A 581 15.67 12.86 -8.17
CA GLY A 581 15.64 12.86 -9.63
C GLY A 581 14.47 13.64 -10.22
N PHE A 582 13.89 14.58 -9.47
CA PHE A 582 12.89 15.52 -9.98
C PHE A 582 13.55 16.67 -10.72
N ASP A 583 12.88 17.14 -11.78
CA ASP A 583 13.25 18.37 -12.49
C ASP A 583 13.03 19.57 -11.56
N VAL A 584 14.06 20.41 -11.37
CA VAL A 584 13.99 21.57 -10.46
C VAL A 584 13.10 22.69 -10.99
N GLU A 585 12.81 22.72 -12.28
CA GLU A 585 11.95 23.72 -12.92
C GLU A 585 10.49 23.27 -12.96
N LYS A 586 10.24 21.98 -13.25
CA LYS A 586 8.88 21.45 -13.48
C LYS A 586 8.32 20.62 -12.32
N GLY A 587 9.20 19.92 -11.59
CA GLY A 587 8.79 19.10 -10.47
C GLY A 587 8.08 17.79 -10.83
N GLY A 588 7.32 17.26 -9.89
CA GLY A 588 6.56 16.02 -9.98
C GLY A 588 5.87 15.66 -8.66
N VAL A 589 5.03 14.63 -8.70
CA VAL A 589 4.32 14.10 -7.53
C VAL A 589 4.77 12.67 -7.28
N VAL A 590 4.99 12.31 -6.02
CA VAL A 590 5.18 10.92 -5.60
C VAL A 590 4.24 10.57 -4.46
N VAL A 591 3.56 9.44 -4.63
CA VAL A 591 2.69 8.85 -3.61
C VAL A 591 3.51 7.83 -2.83
N THR A 592 3.46 7.92 -1.50
CA THR A 592 3.93 6.85 -0.63
C THR A 592 2.76 6.26 0.15
N ARG A 593 2.81 4.95 0.31
CA ARG A 593 1.87 4.16 1.12
C ARG A 593 1.96 4.56 2.59
N PRO A 594 0.96 4.18 3.41
CA PRO A 594 1.01 4.44 4.83
C PRO A 594 2.22 3.84 5.59
N ASP A 595 2.84 2.81 5.02
CA ASP A 595 4.07 2.15 5.50
C ASP A 595 5.38 2.76 4.92
N SER A 596 5.27 3.93 4.28
CA SER A 596 6.35 4.73 3.68
C SER A 596 7.06 4.09 2.49
N HIS A 597 6.46 3.11 1.82
CA HIS A 597 6.96 2.62 0.52
C HIS A 597 6.42 3.48 -0.62
N VAL A 598 7.26 3.73 -1.63
CA VAL A 598 6.88 4.45 -2.86
C VAL A 598 5.85 3.61 -3.62
N ALA A 599 4.73 4.23 -3.97
CA ALA A 599 3.59 3.57 -4.59
C ALA A 599 3.50 3.87 -6.09
N VAL A 600 3.55 5.16 -6.44
CA VAL A 600 3.52 5.65 -7.83
C VAL A 600 4.14 7.05 -7.90
N SER A 601 4.65 7.44 -9.06
CA SER A 601 5.08 8.81 -9.36
C SER A 601 4.39 9.34 -10.62
N VAL A 602 4.07 10.64 -10.62
CA VAL A 602 3.29 11.32 -11.65
C VAL A 602 3.97 12.65 -11.99
N GLN A 603 4.04 13.00 -13.27
CA GLN A 603 4.53 14.31 -13.69
C GLN A 603 3.57 15.41 -13.24
N LEU A 604 4.13 16.53 -12.78
CA LEU A 604 3.37 17.74 -12.49
C LEU A 604 3.18 18.53 -13.78
N THR A 605 1.93 18.77 -14.17
CA THR A 605 1.58 19.48 -15.40
C THR A 605 0.50 20.52 -15.14
N GLU A 606 0.40 21.49 -16.05
CA GLU A 606 -0.79 22.35 -16.12
C GLU A 606 -2.03 21.55 -16.55
N GLY A 607 -3.21 22.04 -16.22
CA GLY A 607 -4.48 21.35 -16.45
C GLY A 607 -4.77 20.25 -15.43
N SER A 608 -5.63 19.29 -15.80
CA SER A 608 -6.11 18.23 -14.90
C SER A 608 -5.24 16.99 -14.85
N GLY A 609 -4.35 16.80 -15.83
CA GLY A 609 -3.64 15.54 -16.09
C GLY A 609 -2.97 14.91 -14.87
N THR A 610 -2.29 15.71 -14.03
CA THR A 610 -1.67 15.20 -12.79
C THR A 610 -2.69 14.58 -11.83
N VAL A 611 -3.83 15.26 -11.60
CA VAL A 611 -4.88 14.74 -10.70
C VAL A 611 -5.66 13.61 -11.36
N ASP A 612 -5.84 13.62 -12.68
CA ASP A 612 -6.50 12.54 -13.41
C ASP A 612 -5.70 11.23 -13.33
N ALA A 613 -4.37 11.31 -13.45
CA ALA A 613 -3.49 10.15 -13.25
C ALA A 613 -3.55 9.62 -11.81
N LEU A 614 -3.58 10.50 -10.81
CA LEU A 614 -3.77 10.11 -9.40
C LEU A 614 -5.14 9.48 -9.17
N ASN A 615 -6.21 10.06 -9.73
CA ASN A 615 -7.55 9.51 -9.66
C ASN A 615 -7.59 8.11 -10.27
N ALA A 616 -7.00 7.89 -11.45
CA ALA A 616 -6.91 6.57 -12.07
C ALA A 616 -6.18 5.56 -11.18
N TYR A 617 -5.06 5.96 -10.55
CA TYR A 617 -4.33 5.11 -9.61
C TYR A 617 -5.18 4.73 -8.40
N PHE A 618 -5.77 5.69 -7.69
CA PHE A 618 -6.60 5.40 -6.51
C PHE A 618 -7.88 4.64 -6.87
N ASN A 619 -8.49 4.94 -8.02
CA ASN A 619 -9.68 4.23 -8.50
C ASN A 619 -9.45 2.73 -8.72
N SER A 620 -8.21 2.33 -9.03
CA SER A 620 -7.89 0.91 -9.31
C SER A 620 -8.11 -0.04 -8.13
N PHE A 621 -8.10 0.48 -6.89
CA PHE A 621 -8.40 -0.28 -5.69
C PHE A 621 -9.54 0.30 -4.87
N SER A 622 -10.12 1.43 -5.29
CA SER A 622 -11.09 2.14 -4.48
C SER A 622 -12.46 1.47 -4.45
N SER A 623 -13.02 1.32 -3.25
CA SER A 623 -14.40 0.83 -3.09
C SER A 623 -15.46 1.88 -3.49
N LYS A 624 -15.02 3.13 -3.71
CA LYS A 624 -15.84 4.24 -4.21
C LYS A 624 -15.33 4.69 -5.58
N GLN A 625 -16.23 5.13 -6.45
CA GLN A 625 -15.83 5.67 -7.74
C GLN A 625 -15.00 6.95 -7.55
N VAL A 626 -13.77 6.96 -8.09
CA VAL A 626 -12.83 8.08 -8.07
C VAL A 626 -12.49 8.47 -9.50
N GLY A 627 -12.42 9.77 -9.76
CA GLY A 627 -12.27 10.34 -11.09
C GLY A 627 -13.59 10.43 -11.85
N GLN A 628 -13.55 11.08 -13.01
CA GLN A 628 -14.65 11.02 -13.97
C GLN A 628 -14.53 9.71 -14.74
N ASP A 629 -15.65 8.99 -14.91
CA ASP A 629 -15.70 7.94 -15.92
C ASP A 629 -15.47 8.64 -17.26
N ALA A 630 -14.35 8.36 -17.93
CA ALA A 630 -14.09 8.88 -19.27
C ALA A 630 -15.17 8.48 -20.29
N GLN A 631 -16.10 7.59 -19.93
CA GLN A 631 -17.30 7.22 -20.70
C GLN A 631 -18.58 7.98 -20.30
N GLN A 632 -18.65 8.59 -19.12
CA GLN A 632 -19.85 9.29 -18.63
C GLN A 632 -19.80 10.78 -19.00
N SER A 633 -18.61 11.41 -19.00
CA SER A 633 -18.41 12.80 -19.44
C SER A 633 -18.56 13.02 -20.95
N ARG A 634 -18.71 11.95 -21.74
CA ARG A 634 -18.93 11.99 -23.20
C ARG A 634 -20.38 11.82 -23.64
N LEU A 635 -21.32 11.78 -22.69
CA LEU A 635 -22.72 11.50 -22.97
C LEU A 635 -23.53 12.78 -23.13
N VAL A 636 -24.47 12.74 -24.07
CA VAL A 636 -25.61 13.66 -24.12
C VAL A 636 -26.85 13.00 -23.51
N THR A 637 -27.74 13.81 -22.95
CA THR A 637 -29.04 13.42 -22.34
C THR A 637 -30.16 14.25 -22.98
N ASP A 638 -31.43 13.97 -22.68
CA ASP A 638 -32.60 14.63 -23.30
C ASP A 638 -32.58 14.55 -24.84
N LEU A 639 -32.07 13.45 -25.42
CA LEU A 639 -31.98 13.29 -26.88
C LEU A 639 -33.39 13.05 -27.46
N ARG A 640 -33.87 13.98 -28.29
CA ARG A 640 -35.21 13.94 -28.88
C ARG A 640 -35.28 14.68 -30.23
N PRO A 641 -36.26 14.36 -31.09
CA PRO A 641 -36.48 15.13 -32.31
C PRO A 641 -36.96 16.55 -31.97
N GLN A 642 -36.50 17.53 -32.72
CA GLN A 642 -36.96 18.91 -32.60
C GLN A 642 -38.37 19.03 -33.23
N ASP A 643 -39.40 18.89 -32.42
CA ASP A 643 -40.80 18.79 -32.86
C ASP A 643 -41.67 19.89 -32.24
N THR A 644 -41.74 21.04 -32.91
CA THR A 644 -42.51 22.22 -32.48
C THR A 644 -43.56 22.60 -33.52
N GLU A 645 -44.54 23.42 -33.17
CA GLU A 645 -45.58 23.84 -34.13
C GLU A 645 -44.99 24.72 -35.26
N ASP A 646 -43.98 25.54 -34.95
CA ASP A 646 -43.27 26.39 -35.91
C ASP A 646 -42.23 25.62 -36.76
N ALA A 647 -41.70 24.51 -36.24
CA ALA A 647 -40.76 23.62 -36.91
C ALA A 647 -41.10 22.16 -36.55
N PRO A 648 -42.09 21.55 -37.24
CA PRO A 648 -42.56 20.22 -36.90
C PRO A 648 -41.61 19.13 -37.41
N TYR A 649 -41.44 18.07 -36.63
CA TYR A 649 -40.62 16.93 -37.03
C TYR A 649 -41.43 15.96 -37.89
N TYR A 650 -40.91 15.65 -39.08
CA TYR A 650 -41.56 14.74 -40.03
C TYR A 650 -41.10 13.30 -39.81
N PHE A 651 -41.94 12.52 -39.13
CA PHE A 651 -41.66 11.10 -38.90
C PHE A 651 -41.83 10.30 -40.19
N THR A 652 -40.73 9.70 -40.65
CA THR A 652 -40.66 9.07 -41.98
C THR A 652 -40.61 7.54 -41.86
N PHE A 653 -41.56 6.84 -42.48
CA PHE A 653 -41.72 5.39 -42.34
C PHE A 653 -41.92 4.66 -43.68
N LYS A 654 -41.58 3.37 -43.70
CA LYS A 654 -42.15 2.41 -44.67
C LYS A 654 -43.48 1.89 -44.13
N VAL A 655 -44.48 1.87 -45.00
CA VAL A 655 -45.86 1.50 -44.66
C VAL A 655 -46.27 0.26 -45.43
N GLN A 656 -46.86 -0.72 -44.74
CA GLN A 656 -47.43 -1.92 -45.34
C GLN A 656 -48.91 -2.07 -45.01
N CYS A 657 -49.71 -2.43 -46.01
CA CYS A 657 -51.11 -2.79 -45.84
C CYS A 657 -51.24 -4.12 -45.09
N THR A 658 -51.99 -4.15 -43.99
CA THR A 658 -52.22 -5.39 -43.23
C THR A 658 -53.18 -6.35 -43.92
N SER A 659 -54.03 -5.86 -44.84
CA SER A 659 -55.01 -6.69 -45.56
C SER A 659 -54.41 -7.47 -46.73
N CYS A 660 -53.57 -6.84 -47.56
CA CYS A 660 -53.05 -7.44 -48.79
C CYS A 660 -51.52 -7.43 -48.90
N ARG A 661 -50.81 -6.96 -47.86
CA ARG A 661 -49.34 -6.91 -47.80
C ARG A 661 -48.68 -6.02 -48.86
N GLU A 662 -49.43 -5.14 -49.53
CA GLU A 662 -48.84 -4.12 -50.39
C GLU A 662 -48.02 -3.14 -49.54
N THR A 663 -46.78 -2.89 -49.94
CA THR A 663 -45.93 -1.87 -49.32
C THR A 663 -46.04 -0.58 -50.14
N HIS A 664 -46.18 0.56 -49.47
CA HIS A 664 -46.22 1.86 -50.14
C HIS A 664 -44.91 2.08 -50.94
N PRO A 665 -44.97 2.54 -52.20
CA PRO A 665 -43.79 2.62 -53.06
C PRO A 665 -42.76 3.67 -52.60
N ASN A 666 -43.20 4.67 -51.86
CA ASN A 666 -42.36 5.73 -51.31
C ASN A 666 -42.31 5.63 -49.79
N TRP A 667 -41.24 6.18 -49.19
CA TRP A 667 -41.28 6.54 -47.78
C TRP A 667 -42.37 7.58 -47.54
N VAL A 668 -43.08 7.44 -46.43
CA VAL A 668 -44.19 8.30 -46.06
C VAL A 668 -43.75 9.11 -44.86
N SER A 669 -43.90 10.43 -44.96
CA SER A 669 -43.56 11.37 -43.91
C SER A 669 -44.82 12.13 -43.49
N PHE A 670 -45.03 12.26 -42.18
CA PHE A 670 -46.13 13.05 -41.59
C PHE A 670 -45.70 13.54 -40.21
N HIS A 671 -46.36 14.56 -39.68
CA HIS A 671 -46.01 15.15 -38.39
C HIS A 671 -47.21 15.23 -37.43
N ARG A 672 -46.96 15.43 -36.14
CA ARG A 672 -47.98 15.39 -35.07
C ARG A 672 -49.07 16.47 -35.19
N PHE A 673 -48.76 17.56 -35.87
CA PHE A 673 -49.66 18.72 -36.05
C PHE A 673 -50.49 18.63 -37.34
N GLU A 674 -50.23 17.62 -38.17
CA GLU A 674 -50.98 17.39 -39.41
C GLU A 674 -52.28 16.63 -39.13
N GLN A 675 -53.40 17.04 -39.73
CA GLN A 675 -54.70 16.35 -39.60
C GLN A 675 -55.36 16.20 -40.97
N HIS A 676 -55.77 14.98 -41.29
CA HIS A 676 -56.47 14.62 -42.51
C HIS A 676 -57.79 13.93 -42.20
N GLU A 677 -58.87 14.35 -42.87
CA GLU A 677 -60.16 13.66 -42.79
C GLU A 677 -60.03 12.21 -43.31
N ILE A 678 -60.63 11.26 -42.60
CA ILE A 678 -60.66 9.86 -43.02
C ILE A 678 -61.90 9.63 -43.91
N PRO A 679 -61.73 9.31 -45.22
CA PRO A 679 -62.86 9.08 -46.12
C PRO A 679 -63.83 8.00 -45.60
N GLY A 680 -65.09 8.38 -45.39
CA GLY A 680 -66.15 7.48 -44.90
C GLY A 680 -66.24 7.34 -43.38
N SER A 681 -65.50 8.15 -42.61
CA SER A 681 -65.55 8.24 -41.14
C SER A 681 -65.78 9.70 -40.70
N ARG A 682 -66.16 9.93 -39.43
CA ARG A 682 -66.22 11.27 -38.81
C ARG A 682 -64.91 11.67 -38.10
N GLY A 683 -63.87 10.86 -38.22
CA GLY A 683 -62.58 11.07 -37.55
C GLY A 683 -61.50 11.62 -38.48
N GLU A 684 -60.46 12.19 -37.87
CA GLU A 684 -59.23 12.65 -38.52
C GLU A 684 -58.04 11.80 -38.06
N ALA A 685 -56.97 11.80 -38.86
CA ALA A 685 -55.71 11.13 -38.53
C ALA A 685 -54.52 11.92 -39.08
N ASN A 686 -53.33 11.70 -38.52
CA ASN A 686 -52.10 12.34 -39.01
C ASN A 686 -51.67 11.79 -40.38
N PHE A 687 -52.04 10.54 -40.69
CA PHE A 687 -51.77 9.92 -41.97
C PHE A 687 -52.97 9.12 -42.46
N VAL A 688 -53.35 9.28 -43.74
CA VAL A 688 -54.43 8.53 -44.40
C VAL A 688 -53.92 7.99 -45.73
N TRP A 689 -54.10 6.69 -45.97
CA TRP A 689 -53.65 6.02 -47.19
C TRP A 689 -54.69 5.07 -47.75
N LYS A 690 -55.02 5.24 -49.04
CA LYS A 690 -55.80 4.26 -49.79
C LYS A 690 -54.88 3.28 -50.52
N CYS A 691 -54.89 2.03 -50.08
CA CYS A 691 -54.11 0.94 -50.67
C CYS A 691 -54.50 0.74 -52.14
N LYS A 692 -53.54 0.73 -53.07
CA LYS A 692 -53.83 0.63 -54.52
C LYS A 692 -54.26 -0.78 -54.90
N LEU A 693 -53.80 -1.80 -54.18
CA LEU A 693 -54.10 -3.19 -54.45
C LEU A 693 -55.49 -3.61 -53.95
N CYS A 694 -55.81 -3.36 -52.67
CA CYS A 694 -57.10 -3.77 -52.08
C CYS A 694 -58.15 -2.67 -51.99
N GLN A 695 -57.80 -1.43 -52.39
CA GLN A 695 -58.67 -0.25 -52.41
C GLN A 695 -59.23 0.18 -51.04
N LYS A 696 -58.80 -0.45 -49.94
CA LYS A 696 -59.17 -0.06 -48.57
C LYS A 696 -58.41 1.19 -48.15
N THR A 697 -59.09 2.04 -47.38
CA THR A 697 -58.50 3.19 -46.70
C THR A 697 -57.94 2.77 -45.35
N HIS A 698 -56.75 3.25 -45.04
CA HIS A 698 -56.02 3.02 -43.81
C HIS A 698 -55.66 4.37 -43.19
N SER A 699 -55.47 4.39 -41.88
CA SER A 699 -55.07 5.61 -41.17
C SER A 699 -54.08 5.30 -40.05
N ALA A 700 -53.29 6.31 -39.68
CA ALA A 700 -52.44 6.28 -38.50
C ALA A 700 -52.48 7.64 -37.78
N SER A 701 -52.58 7.60 -36.45
CA SER A 701 -52.57 8.79 -35.60
C SER A 701 -51.48 8.68 -34.54
N ILE A 702 -50.72 9.76 -34.34
CA ILE A 702 -49.73 9.88 -33.27
C ILE A 702 -50.49 10.11 -31.96
N ILE A 703 -50.28 9.21 -30.99
CA ILE A 703 -51.00 9.24 -29.71
C ILE A 703 -50.11 9.61 -28.52
N ALA A 704 -48.79 9.44 -28.64
CA ALA A 704 -47.81 9.87 -27.64
C ALA A 704 -46.43 10.11 -28.26
N GLY A 705 -45.65 10.97 -27.61
CA GLY A 705 -44.30 11.38 -28.03
C GLY A 705 -44.25 12.78 -28.67
N PRO A 706 -43.05 13.22 -29.09
CA PRO A 706 -41.79 12.50 -28.95
C PRO A 706 -41.30 12.42 -27.50
N HIS A 707 -40.74 11.27 -27.12
CA HIS A 707 -40.09 11.08 -25.82
C HIS A 707 -38.58 11.21 -25.95
N ALA A 708 -37.96 11.80 -24.93
CA ALA A 708 -36.51 11.93 -24.85
C ALA A 708 -35.83 10.63 -24.40
N TYR A 709 -34.62 10.42 -24.89
CA TYR A 709 -33.69 9.37 -24.45
C TYR A 709 -32.69 9.96 -23.46
N GLU A 710 -32.64 9.40 -22.25
CA GLU A 710 -31.76 9.90 -21.19
C GLU A 710 -30.44 9.12 -21.10
N ALA A 711 -29.37 9.78 -20.66
CA ALA A 711 -28.03 9.20 -20.59
C ALA A 711 -27.93 7.99 -19.64
N ASP A 712 -28.75 7.94 -18.59
CA ASP A 712 -28.82 6.83 -17.63
C ASP A 712 -29.60 5.61 -18.16
N GLU A 713 -30.31 5.77 -19.29
CA GLU A 713 -31.03 4.70 -20.00
C GLU A 713 -30.13 3.89 -20.95
N LYS A 714 -28.81 4.10 -20.91
CA LYS A 714 -27.80 3.50 -21.80
C LYS A 714 -28.08 2.01 -22.08
N ARG A 715 -28.25 1.68 -23.38
CA ARG A 715 -28.54 0.33 -23.93
C ARG A 715 -29.93 -0.24 -23.61
N LYS A 716 -30.85 0.54 -23.06
CA LYS A 716 -32.27 0.19 -23.02
C LYS A 716 -32.98 0.80 -24.23
N ALA A 717 -33.89 0.05 -24.83
CA ALA A 717 -34.74 0.58 -25.88
C ALA A 717 -35.75 1.56 -25.28
N LYS A 718 -35.89 2.74 -25.89
CA LYS A 718 -36.87 3.76 -25.51
C LYS A 718 -37.89 3.92 -26.62
N LYS A 719 -39.16 4.07 -26.26
CA LYS A 719 -40.20 4.44 -27.20
C LYS A 719 -40.05 5.91 -27.55
N VAL A 720 -39.79 6.21 -28.81
CA VAL A 720 -39.64 7.60 -29.30
C VAL A 720 -41.00 8.19 -29.63
N ILE A 721 -41.87 7.43 -30.30
CA ILE A 721 -43.22 7.83 -30.71
C ILE A 721 -44.18 6.64 -30.65
N GLU A 722 -45.45 6.90 -30.33
CA GLU A 722 -46.52 5.90 -30.34
C GLU A 722 -47.61 6.26 -31.35
N LEU A 723 -48.08 5.26 -32.10
CA LEU A 723 -49.02 5.41 -33.21
C LEU A 723 -50.22 4.44 -33.05
N ASP A 724 -51.46 4.94 -33.17
CA ASP A 724 -52.64 4.11 -33.39
C ASP A 724 -52.84 3.90 -34.89
N CYS A 725 -52.74 2.64 -35.34
CA CYS A 725 -52.79 2.27 -36.76
C CYS A 725 -54.05 1.47 -37.09
N ARG A 726 -54.77 1.89 -38.12
CA ARG A 726 -55.98 1.21 -38.64
C ARG A 726 -55.75 0.69 -40.05
N GLY A 727 -55.56 -0.63 -40.16
CA GLY A 727 -55.45 -1.35 -41.44
C GLY A 727 -54.08 -1.28 -42.11
N LEU A 728 -53.12 -0.56 -41.54
CA LEU A 728 -51.72 -0.53 -41.97
C LEU A 728 -50.79 -0.88 -40.80
N GLU A 729 -49.54 -1.19 -41.12
CA GLU A 729 -48.44 -1.26 -40.16
C GLU A 729 -47.20 -0.56 -40.71
N PHE A 730 -46.38 0.00 -39.83
CA PHE A 730 -45.09 0.57 -40.17
C PHE A 730 -44.01 -0.50 -39.97
N THR A 731 -43.08 -0.61 -40.92
CA THR A 731 -42.08 -1.68 -40.90
C THR A 731 -40.66 -1.18 -40.67
N GLU A 732 -40.36 0.06 -41.09
CA GLU A 732 -39.06 0.69 -40.93
C GLU A 732 -39.28 2.17 -40.61
N PHE A 733 -38.42 2.73 -39.76
CA PHE A 733 -38.37 4.15 -39.42
C PHE A 733 -37.07 4.75 -39.96
N LYS A 734 -37.16 5.94 -40.53
CA LYS A 734 -36.04 6.72 -41.01
C LYS A 734 -35.99 8.03 -40.19
N PRO A 735 -34.95 8.25 -39.37
CA PRO A 735 -34.86 9.40 -38.46
C PRO A 735 -34.42 10.69 -39.19
N ASP A 736 -34.99 10.97 -40.36
CA ASP A 736 -34.65 12.16 -41.14
C ASP A 736 -35.17 13.43 -40.42
N GLY A 737 -34.28 14.37 -40.13
CA GLY A 737 -34.60 15.65 -39.51
C GLY A 737 -33.67 15.99 -38.34
N GLU A 738 -33.83 17.19 -37.80
CA GLU A 738 -32.97 17.69 -36.72
C GLU A 738 -33.38 17.14 -35.35
N TRP A 739 -32.40 16.66 -34.60
CA TRP A 739 -32.52 16.28 -33.21
C TRP A 739 -31.84 17.31 -32.31
N GLU A 740 -32.25 17.32 -31.04
CA GLU A 740 -31.64 18.12 -29.98
C GLU A 740 -31.27 17.25 -28.78
N ALA A 741 -30.24 17.65 -28.05
CA ALA A 741 -29.79 17.00 -26.82
C ALA A 741 -29.08 18.00 -25.89
N ARG A 742 -28.69 17.55 -24.70
CA ARG A 742 -27.94 18.34 -23.72
C ARG A 742 -26.71 17.61 -23.21
N GLY A 743 -25.62 18.32 -22.96
CA GLY A 743 -24.46 17.76 -22.27
C GLY A 743 -24.84 17.29 -20.86
N THR A 744 -24.49 16.06 -20.49
CA THR A 744 -24.92 15.45 -19.22
C THR A 744 -24.45 16.25 -18.01
N ASP A 745 -23.22 16.77 -18.04
CA ASP A 745 -22.62 17.49 -16.92
C ASP A 745 -22.75 19.02 -17.05
N SER A 746 -22.74 19.55 -18.27
CA SER A 746 -22.71 20.99 -18.56
C SER A 746 -24.10 21.61 -18.78
N SER A 747 -25.09 20.77 -19.11
CA SER A 747 -26.38 21.19 -19.68
C SER A 747 -26.25 22.05 -20.95
N SER A 748 -25.11 22.03 -21.64
CA SER A 748 -24.88 22.70 -22.93
C SER A 748 -25.90 22.20 -23.95
N PRO A 749 -26.63 23.08 -24.65
CA PRO A 749 -27.59 22.67 -25.68
C PRO A 749 -26.86 22.27 -26.97
N PHE A 750 -27.26 21.13 -27.55
CA PHE A 750 -26.84 20.69 -28.88
C PHE A 750 -28.09 20.63 -29.77
N THR A 751 -28.05 21.32 -30.90
CA THR A 751 -29.16 21.44 -31.86
C THR A 751 -28.68 21.07 -33.26
N GLY A 752 -29.58 20.64 -34.14
CA GLY A 752 -29.20 20.25 -35.50
C GLY A 752 -28.44 18.92 -35.55
N ILE A 753 -28.70 18.03 -34.59
CA ILE A 753 -28.10 16.70 -34.55
C ILE A 753 -28.69 15.86 -35.69
N ASP A 754 -27.86 15.44 -36.63
CA ASP A 754 -28.23 14.53 -37.72
C ASP A 754 -27.87 13.09 -37.33
N LEU A 755 -28.88 12.21 -37.30
CA LEU A 755 -28.75 10.80 -36.94
C LEU A 755 -28.88 9.85 -38.14
N ALA A 756 -28.93 10.37 -39.37
CA ALA A 756 -29.12 9.57 -40.58
C ALA A 756 -27.97 8.58 -40.83
N GLU A 757 -26.74 8.95 -40.47
CA GLU A 757 -25.55 8.10 -40.60
C GLU A 757 -25.30 7.18 -39.40
N GLY A 758 -26.16 7.24 -38.37
CA GLY A 758 -26.08 6.39 -37.16
C GLY A 758 -25.00 6.79 -36.15
N GLU A 759 -24.23 7.83 -36.44
CA GLU A 759 -23.25 8.43 -35.55
C GLU A 759 -23.26 9.97 -35.63
N TRP A 760 -22.98 10.63 -34.51
CA TRP A 760 -22.83 12.08 -34.41
C TRP A 760 -21.75 12.42 -33.38
N TYR A 761 -21.01 13.50 -33.64
CA TYR A 761 -19.87 13.95 -32.83
C TYR A 761 -19.87 15.48 -32.72
N ASP A 762 -19.58 16.00 -31.53
CA ASP A 762 -19.38 17.43 -31.29
C ASP A 762 -18.49 17.66 -30.05
N TYR A 763 -18.16 18.91 -29.73
CA TYR A 763 -17.31 19.28 -28.61
C TYR A 763 -18.02 20.19 -27.62
N ASP A 764 -18.10 19.78 -26.36
CA ASP A 764 -18.69 20.58 -25.29
C ASP A 764 -17.66 21.54 -24.70
N GLU A 765 -17.64 22.79 -25.17
CA GLU A 765 -16.69 23.79 -24.68
C GLU A 765 -16.75 24.04 -23.17
N LYS A 766 -17.93 23.87 -22.54
CA LYS A 766 -18.09 24.08 -21.10
C LYS A 766 -17.57 22.89 -20.29
N ALA A 767 -17.74 21.67 -20.81
CA ALA A 767 -17.20 20.47 -20.17
C ALA A 767 -15.72 20.23 -20.51
N GLY A 768 -15.23 20.79 -21.62
CA GLY A 768 -13.87 20.60 -22.13
C GLY A 768 -13.64 19.23 -22.77
N ASP A 769 -14.71 18.53 -23.20
CA ASP A 769 -14.68 17.14 -23.68
C ASP A 769 -15.48 16.96 -24.98
N GLU A 770 -15.13 15.93 -25.77
CA GLU A 770 -15.91 15.49 -26.94
C GLU A 770 -17.17 14.72 -26.50
N VAL A 771 -18.30 15.03 -27.13
CA VAL A 771 -19.56 14.30 -26.98
C VAL A 771 -19.89 13.54 -28.26
N SER A 772 -20.51 12.37 -28.13
CA SER A 772 -20.92 11.58 -29.31
C SER A 772 -22.15 10.71 -29.06
N ILE A 773 -22.87 10.43 -30.15
CA ILE A 773 -23.95 9.44 -30.23
C ILE A 773 -23.51 8.41 -31.27
N LYS A 774 -23.53 7.11 -30.95
CA LYS A 774 -23.06 6.05 -31.85
C LYS A 774 -23.92 4.80 -31.75
N GLU A 775 -23.77 3.90 -32.71
CA GLU A 775 -24.38 2.56 -32.72
C GLU A 775 -25.91 2.61 -32.59
N ILE A 776 -26.55 3.62 -33.19
CA ILE A 776 -28.00 3.81 -33.10
C ILE A 776 -28.72 2.74 -33.90
N THR A 777 -29.74 2.12 -33.28
CA THR A 777 -30.62 1.17 -33.94
C THR A 777 -32.07 1.56 -33.72
N TRP A 778 -32.85 1.58 -34.80
CA TRP A 778 -34.27 1.89 -34.78
C TRP A 778 -35.08 0.63 -34.95
N THR A 779 -36.10 0.43 -34.11
CA THR A 779 -37.00 -0.70 -34.23
C THR A 779 -38.44 -0.20 -34.25
N VAL A 780 -39.24 -0.77 -35.16
CA VAL A 780 -40.69 -0.56 -35.18
C VAL A 780 -41.32 -1.86 -34.70
N GLY A 781 -42.03 -1.79 -33.57
CA GLY A 781 -42.65 -2.95 -32.93
C GLY A 781 -44.11 -2.68 -32.62
N ARG A 782 -44.92 -3.74 -32.58
CA ARG A 782 -46.27 -3.67 -32.03
C ARG A 782 -46.16 -3.75 -30.51
N ALA A 783 -46.92 -2.90 -29.83
CA ALA A 783 -47.06 -2.95 -28.36
C ALA A 783 -47.70 -4.25 -27.89
#